data_AF-A0A819UNG6-F1
#
_entry.id   AF-A0A819UNG6-F1
#
_cell.length_a   1.000
_cell.length_b   1.000
_cell.length_c   1.000
_cell.angle_alpha   90.00
_cell.angle_beta   90.00
_cell.angle_gamma   90.00
#
_symmetry.space_group_name_H-M   'P 1'
#
loop_
_entity.id
_entity.type
_entity.pdbx_description
1 polymer ?
#
loop_
_entity_poly.entity_id
_entity_poly.type
_entity_poly.pdbx_seq_one_letter_code
_entity_poly.pdbx_strand_id
1 'polypeptide(L)'
;MNNTREDFYLCKWYADIIDEETNDVTIIYLGELEWKFLKVNFTNILQFIQKQSLISRSTLLNYKSPIFDDDCFQINSNGISGEWKRKSECIFCEKLFENADGYILWECFIPVGLAQIKVNNQINKGFGYVEKLTMTLKPWQLPIDILRWGRFLYENQYIIWIRWIGKEEKFVIFHDGIKYSGGIINDEMIEFGNYRLILLEKYILRNGLLSETIFNRFVWIKKFFPFEFLDINECKWETWSELYENNCLIAKSWSIHENVNFKTEIKSNYGKMFYGFLFTILIPLLLIFWSKHTEKLIFLPIPTTNSLVVSLLFNFFGIILIVFAMLELWFKGDGLPMNAYPPSKLVVTGVYKIFSHPIYIGSSLICFGLSIYYESKSGFWFVSPLLTLSWISLVYGYENEDLKQRFRQEYTWKTLLNIPENVKIKCEYADIISIYYLVFLPWLIFYEILLIIGPPSYSISTYFEFENNIPVIEWTELFYLLTYPYVLFLPLILQTKQQIRCFIIDSLMNISIGIYLQFILPLVAPPKQFIPKTVLGEILLYERSFDGPGCAFPSFHVSWAFLSAYYYSWIYAKYNFIFYILSILISLSCITTGMHSIIDVVGGFLLFLICVKRIRLWIYIRNDFENLANSWSCYRIGRLRIINSSFYVFVSASIDAFIIFSLIGDISGVLLINLSSLFMAAVWGQYIERSSGLSRPFGYFGFIIGGVVGSLIVSWFYSIPHIRILSAYALASPWIQGVGRFRCIIHGCCHGRSTNQFLGILITNSQSRVCSLSKLKNEYIHITQGYSILSNMIIGMLLWRLWYSNISLYVIVSLYFILIGQSRFIEERFRGEIQTKVYFKLKMYQWLSIFFVLIGIFLSMIPFDNDTIHMNFIFKYEYLIPSLLFGFIATFALAIDFPESKKRFSRLSD
;
A
#
# COMPACT_ATOMS: atom_id res chain seq x y z
N MET A 1 -44.42 2.60 -33.33
CA MET A 1 -43.92 3.90 -32.86
C MET A 1 -44.59 4.20 -31.53
N ASN A 2 -44.01 3.73 -30.43
CA ASN A 2 -44.44 4.10 -29.08
C ASN A 2 -43.55 5.24 -28.63
N ASN A 3 -44.12 6.43 -28.52
CA ASN A 3 -43.52 7.61 -27.89
C ASN A 3 -43.29 7.29 -26.41
N THR A 4 -42.13 6.75 -26.06
CA THR A 4 -41.64 6.82 -24.67
C THR A 4 -41.29 8.27 -24.43
N ARG A 5 -42.20 9.03 -23.81
CA ARG A 5 -41.88 10.34 -23.23
C ARG A 5 -40.59 10.18 -22.42
N GLU A 6 -39.58 10.99 -22.74
CA GLU A 6 -38.36 11.05 -21.95
C GLU A 6 -38.73 11.33 -20.49
N ASP A 7 -38.26 10.47 -19.59
CA ASP A 7 -38.66 10.48 -18.16
C ASP A 7 -38.20 11.75 -17.43
N PHE A 8 -37.22 12.48 -17.98
CA PHE A 8 -36.58 13.67 -17.43
C PHE A 8 -36.29 14.67 -18.55
N TYR A 9 -36.57 15.95 -18.32
CA TYR A 9 -36.26 17.06 -19.23
C TYR A 9 -35.88 18.31 -18.42
N LEU A 10 -34.72 18.90 -18.72
CA LEU A 10 -34.27 20.17 -18.17
C LEU A 10 -33.88 21.10 -19.32
N CYS A 11 -34.48 22.28 -19.36
CA CYS A 11 -34.05 23.39 -20.19
C CYS A 11 -33.61 24.54 -19.29
N LYS A 12 -32.33 24.86 -19.28
CA LYS A 12 -31.72 25.89 -18.42
C LYS A 12 -31.01 26.93 -19.26
N TRP A 13 -31.46 28.17 -19.18
CA TRP A 13 -30.75 29.33 -19.70
C TRP A 13 -29.82 29.90 -18.63
N TYR A 14 -28.66 30.36 -19.08
CA TYR A 14 -27.70 31.10 -18.29
C TYR A 14 -27.38 32.40 -19.02
N ALA A 15 -27.46 33.51 -18.30
CA ALA A 15 -27.01 34.79 -18.77
C ALA A 15 -26.20 35.48 -17.67
N ASP A 16 -25.11 36.16 -18.03
CA ASP A 16 -24.34 36.98 -17.11
C ASP A 16 -24.02 38.36 -17.67
N ILE A 17 -23.63 39.25 -16.77
CA ILE A 17 -23.10 40.58 -17.05
C ILE A 17 -22.12 40.96 -15.93
N ILE A 18 -21.04 41.63 -16.31
CA ILE A 18 -20.15 42.33 -15.37
C ILE A 18 -20.26 43.81 -15.69
N ASP A 19 -20.63 44.61 -14.69
CA ASP A 19 -20.77 46.06 -14.86
C ASP A 19 -19.41 46.72 -15.13
N GLU A 20 -19.35 47.58 -16.14
CA GLU A 20 -18.10 48.25 -16.56
C GLU A 20 -17.58 49.26 -15.52
N GLU A 21 -18.48 49.89 -14.74
CA GLU A 21 -18.09 50.91 -13.75
C GLU A 21 -17.81 50.29 -12.38
N THR A 22 -18.67 49.38 -11.92
CA THR A 22 -18.57 48.83 -10.56
C THR A 22 -17.87 47.48 -10.47
N ASN A 23 -17.72 46.75 -11.59
CA ASN A 23 -17.37 45.33 -11.64
C ASN A 23 -18.34 44.43 -10.86
N ASP A 24 -19.59 44.87 -10.64
CA ASP A 24 -20.60 44.02 -10.02
C ASP A 24 -21.03 42.92 -11.00
N VAL A 25 -21.03 41.68 -10.53
CA VAL A 25 -21.42 40.52 -11.33
C VAL A 25 -22.89 40.23 -11.11
N THR A 26 -23.67 40.14 -12.18
CA THR A 26 -25.04 39.61 -12.13
C THR A 26 -25.16 38.38 -13.02
N ILE A 27 -25.58 37.27 -12.42
CA ILE A 27 -25.84 35.99 -13.09
C ILE A 27 -27.33 35.66 -12.96
N ILE A 28 -27.94 35.27 -14.07
CA ILE A 28 -29.32 34.85 -14.15
C ILE A 28 -29.40 33.43 -14.68
N TYR A 29 -30.15 32.60 -13.97
CA TYR A 29 -30.60 31.30 -14.43
C TYR A 29 -32.11 31.32 -14.58
N LEU A 30 -32.61 30.80 -15.68
CA LEU A 30 -34.05 30.64 -15.89
C LEU A 30 -34.30 29.37 -16.67
N GLY A 31 -35.39 28.67 -16.39
CA GLY A 31 -35.59 27.38 -17.02
C GLY A 31 -36.79 26.61 -16.52
N GLU A 32 -36.93 25.43 -17.11
CA GLU A 32 -38.03 24.51 -16.90
C GLU A 32 -37.45 23.12 -16.64
N LEU A 33 -37.96 22.46 -15.59
CA LEU A 33 -37.62 21.10 -15.23
C LEU A 33 -38.91 20.27 -15.23
N GLU A 34 -38.94 19.22 -16.04
CA GLU A 34 -39.96 18.19 -16.02
C GLU A 34 -39.35 16.85 -15.61
N TRP A 35 -39.83 16.26 -14.52
CA TRP A 35 -39.39 14.94 -14.09
C TRP A 35 -40.50 14.20 -13.36
N LYS A 36 -40.96 13.08 -13.93
CA LYS A 36 -42.15 12.34 -13.44
C LYS A 36 -43.38 13.25 -13.27
N PHE A 37 -43.79 13.52 -12.04
CA PHE A 37 -44.93 14.38 -11.69
C PHE A 37 -44.52 15.83 -11.36
N LEU A 38 -43.20 16.10 -11.29
CA LEU A 38 -42.65 17.41 -10.95
C LEU A 38 -42.50 18.23 -12.25
N LYS A 39 -43.24 19.34 -12.34
CA LYS A 39 -43.01 20.38 -13.35
C LYS A 39 -42.73 21.68 -12.63
N VAL A 40 -41.51 22.19 -12.77
CA VAL A 40 -41.04 23.37 -12.06
C VAL A 40 -40.39 24.32 -13.05
N ASN A 41 -40.94 25.53 -13.10
CA ASN A 41 -40.29 26.65 -13.76
C ASN A 41 -39.55 27.45 -12.70
N PHE A 42 -38.35 27.92 -13.00
CA PHE A 42 -37.53 28.64 -12.03
C PHE A 42 -36.87 29.86 -12.63
N THR A 43 -36.63 30.85 -11.77
CA THR A 43 -35.75 31.97 -12.05
C THR A 43 -34.87 32.17 -10.82
N ASN A 44 -33.55 32.17 -10.99
CA ASN A 44 -32.57 32.38 -9.95
C ASN A 44 -31.59 33.47 -10.37
N ILE A 45 -31.42 34.47 -9.53
CA ILE A 45 -30.51 35.59 -9.74
C ILE A 45 -29.47 35.60 -8.63
N LEU A 46 -28.21 35.76 -9.03
CA LEU A 46 -27.08 35.98 -8.15
C LEU A 46 -26.49 37.35 -8.49
N GLN A 47 -26.42 38.24 -7.51
CA GLN A 47 -25.71 39.52 -7.62
C GLN A 47 -24.55 39.52 -6.65
N PHE A 48 -23.36 39.78 -7.15
CA PHE A 48 -22.16 39.94 -6.36
C PHE A 48 -21.75 41.41 -6.40
N ILE A 49 -22.05 42.12 -5.31
CA ILE A 49 -21.93 43.57 -5.23
C ILE A 49 -20.68 43.94 -4.42
N GLN A 50 -19.86 44.83 -4.97
CA GLN A 50 -18.62 45.37 -4.38
C GLN A 50 -17.65 44.27 -3.93
N LYS A 51 -17.67 43.11 -4.58
CA LYS A 51 -16.85 41.93 -4.26
C LYS A 51 -17.00 41.39 -2.82
N GLN A 52 -18.03 41.79 -2.10
CA GLN A 52 -18.22 41.43 -0.68
C GLN A 52 -19.59 40.83 -0.39
N SER A 53 -20.63 41.28 -1.08
CA SER A 53 -22.01 40.91 -0.76
C SER A 53 -22.65 40.08 -1.88
N LEU A 54 -22.96 38.82 -1.56
CA LEU A 54 -23.70 37.93 -2.45
C LEU A 54 -25.19 37.99 -2.13
N ILE A 55 -25.98 38.54 -3.05
CA ILE A 55 -27.44 38.54 -2.98
C ILE A 55 -27.97 37.46 -3.93
N SER A 56 -28.60 36.43 -3.36
CA SER A 56 -29.30 35.39 -4.12
C SER A 56 -30.82 35.54 -4.00
N ARG A 57 -31.52 35.48 -5.14
CA ARG A 57 -32.99 35.49 -5.23
C ARG A 57 -33.46 34.40 -6.17
N SER A 58 -34.23 33.45 -5.64
CA SER A 58 -34.80 32.35 -6.41
C SER A 58 -36.32 32.36 -6.27
N THR A 59 -37.03 32.21 -7.38
CA THR A 59 -38.49 32.06 -7.44
C THR A 59 -38.87 30.89 -8.33
N LEU A 60 -40.00 30.25 -8.02
CA LEU A 60 -40.66 29.25 -8.87
C LEU A 60 -41.94 29.77 -9.53
N LEU A 61 -42.31 31.01 -9.20
CA LEU A 61 -43.48 31.72 -9.69
C LEU A 61 -43.03 32.82 -10.64
N ASN A 62 -43.91 33.21 -11.57
CA ASN A 62 -43.71 34.32 -12.51
C ASN A 62 -42.59 34.11 -13.54
N TYR A 63 -42.29 32.86 -13.90
CA TYR A 63 -41.44 32.56 -15.06
C TYR A 63 -42.08 33.10 -16.35
N LYS A 64 -41.30 33.85 -17.11
CA LYS A 64 -41.58 34.17 -18.52
C LYS A 64 -40.41 33.65 -19.34
N SER A 65 -40.71 32.93 -20.42
CA SER A 65 -39.69 32.49 -21.37
C SER A 65 -38.94 33.71 -21.92
N PRO A 66 -37.61 33.61 -22.09
CA PRO A 66 -36.84 34.69 -22.66
C PRO A 66 -37.24 34.87 -24.13
N ILE A 67 -37.21 36.10 -24.61
CA ILE A 67 -37.43 36.41 -26.03
C ILE A 67 -36.06 36.46 -26.68
N PHE A 68 -35.89 35.69 -27.74
CA PHE A 68 -34.68 35.71 -28.54
C PHE A 68 -35.07 36.06 -29.98
N ASP A 69 -34.71 37.26 -30.43
CA ASP A 69 -34.98 37.80 -31.77
C ASP A 69 -33.65 38.07 -32.46
N ASP A 70 -33.28 37.22 -33.43
CA ASP A 70 -32.00 37.09 -34.15
C ASP A 70 -30.72 37.51 -33.39
N ASP A 71 -30.53 38.78 -33.06
CA ASP A 71 -29.36 39.34 -32.39
C ASP A 71 -29.61 39.88 -30.96
N CYS A 72 -30.83 39.79 -30.45
CA CYS A 72 -31.20 40.34 -29.15
C CYS A 72 -31.85 39.28 -28.25
N PHE A 73 -31.27 39.08 -27.06
CA PHE A 73 -31.83 38.25 -26.01
C PHE A 73 -32.42 39.14 -24.90
N GLN A 74 -33.71 38.96 -24.61
CA GLN A 74 -34.44 39.76 -23.63
C GLN A 74 -35.05 38.87 -22.55
N ILE A 75 -34.87 39.29 -21.30
CA ILE A 75 -35.49 38.68 -20.13
C ILE A 75 -36.37 39.72 -19.44
N ASN A 76 -37.59 39.33 -19.13
CA ASN A 76 -38.47 40.09 -18.24
C ASN A 76 -39.11 39.14 -17.23
N SER A 77 -38.49 38.97 -16.07
CA SER A 77 -38.94 38.05 -15.02
C SER A 77 -38.63 38.62 -13.63
N ASN A 78 -39.60 38.50 -12.71
CA ASN A 78 -39.41 38.79 -11.29
C ASN A 78 -38.83 40.19 -10.95
N GLY A 79 -39.34 41.25 -11.61
CA GLY A 79 -38.87 42.63 -11.37
C GLY A 79 -37.50 42.95 -11.97
N ILE A 80 -37.03 42.10 -12.88
CA ILE A 80 -35.78 42.27 -13.64
C ILE A 80 -36.11 42.36 -15.12
N SER A 81 -35.56 43.37 -15.77
CA SER A 81 -35.56 43.49 -17.23
C SER A 81 -34.11 43.56 -17.71
N GLY A 82 -33.71 42.61 -18.56
CA GLY A 82 -32.38 42.58 -19.14
C GLY A 82 -32.43 42.41 -20.64
N GLU A 83 -31.47 43.02 -21.33
CA GLU A 83 -31.28 42.96 -22.77
C GLU A 83 -29.81 42.70 -23.07
N TRP A 84 -29.52 41.71 -23.92
CA TRP A 84 -28.19 41.39 -24.43
C TRP A 84 -28.22 41.47 -25.94
N LYS A 85 -27.48 42.41 -26.50
CA LYS A 85 -27.31 42.57 -27.94
C LYS A 85 -26.01 41.92 -28.38
N ARG A 86 -26.12 40.93 -29.28
CA ARG A 86 -25.00 40.14 -29.78
C ARG A 86 -24.00 41.02 -30.54
N LYS A 87 -22.71 40.77 -30.32
CA LYS A 87 -21.60 41.47 -30.99
C LYS A 87 -20.86 40.61 -32.03
N SER A 88 -20.97 39.29 -31.93
CA SER A 88 -20.30 38.30 -32.76
C SER A 88 -21.33 37.49 -33.53
N GLU A 89 -21.14 37.22 -34.82
CA GLU A 89 -22.07 36.36 -35.58
C GLU A 89 -21.97 34.87 -35.22
N CYS A 90 -20.98 34.48 -34.40
CA CYS A 90 -20.75 33.08 -34.06
C CYS A 90 -21.73 32.59 -32.98
N ILE A 91 -22.52 31.58 -33.35
CA ILE A 91 -23.34 30.76 -32.46
C ILE A 91 -22.76 29.35 -32.55
N PHE A 92 -22.64 28.65 -31.42
CA PHE A 92 -22.23 27.26 -31.44
C PHE A 92 -23.18 26.37 -30.65
N CYS A 93 -23.30 25.14 -31.13
CA CYS A 93 -24.15 24.11 -30.58
C CYS A 93 -23.31 22.83 -30.46
N GLU A 94 -23.13 22.36 -29.23
CA GLU A 94 -22.30 21.20 -28.91
C GLU A 94 -23.10 20.18 -28.12
N LYS A 95 -23.12 18.94 -28.62
CA LYS A 95 -23.68 17.82 -27.87
C LYS A 95 -22.60 17.27 -26.93
N LEU A 96 -22.69 17.66 -25.66
CA LEU A 96 -21.69 17.32 -24.64
C LEU A 96 -21.66 15.82 -24.34
N PHE A 97 -22.83 15.18 -24.34
CA PHE A 97 -22.97 13.75 -24.09
C PHE A 97 -24.23 13.20 -24.79
N GLU A 98 -24.16 11.97 -25.28
CA GLU A 98 -25.28 11.27 -25.92
C GLU A 98 -25.14 9.77 -25.70
N ASN A 99 -26.25 9.12 -25.32
CA ASN A 99 -26.35 7.67 -25.27
C ASN A 99 -27.76 7.23 -25.69
N ALA A 100 -28.07 5.94 -25.55
CA ALA A 100 -29.39 5.39 -25.89
C ALA A 100 -30.54 5.96 -25.04
N ASP A 101 -30.24 6.54 -23.87
CA ASP A 101 -31.23 7.01 -22.89
C ASP A 101 -31.47 8.53 -22.99
N GLY A 102 -30.66 9.28 -23.74
CA GLY A 102 -30.80 10.72 -23.89
C GLY A 102 -29.51 11.47 -24.22
N TYR A 103 -29.54 12.79 -24.07
CA TYR A 103 -28.43 13.67 -24.43
C TYR A 103 -28.33 14.93 -23.55
N ILE A 104 -27.17 15.60 -23.67
CA ILE A 104 -26.93 16.97 -23.19
C ILE A 104 -26.52 17.82 -24.39
N LEU A 105 -27.32 18.84 -24.67
CA LEU A 105 -27.08 19.82 -25.71
C LEU A 105 -26.74 21.17 -25.07
N TRP A 106 -25.62 21.75 -25.48
CA TRP A 106 -25.15 23.04 -25.02
C TRP A 106 -25.11 24.01 -26.20
N GLU A 107 -25.87 25.09 -26.10
CA GLU A 107 -26.08 26.08 -27.14
C GLU A 107 -25.64 27.45 -26.62
N CYS A 108 -24.60 28.03 -27.19
CA CYS A 108 -24.17 29.39 -26.88
C CYS A 108 -24.74 30.35 -27.91
N PHE A 109 -25.72 31.16 -27.49
CA PHE A 109 -26.42 32.11 -28.36
C PHE A 109 -25.72 33.46 -28.46
N ILE A 110 -25.10 33.93 -27.37
CA ILE A 110 -24.37 35.20 -27.33
C ILE A 110 -23.04 34.93 -26.61
N PRO A 111 -21.96 34.59 -27.34
CA PRO A 111 -20.65 34.39 -26.73
C PRO A 111 -20.08 35.69 -26.16
N VAL A 112 -20.37 36.82 -26.80
CA VAL A 112 -20.09 38.17 -26.29
C VAL A 112 -21.18 39.12 -26.79
N GLY A 113 -21.75 39.92 -25.88
CA GLY A 113 -22.79 40.90 -26.21
C GLY A 113 -22.75 42.11 -25.28
N LEU A 114 -23.25 43.24 -25.78
CA LEU A 114 -23.51 44.42 -24.97
C LEU A 114 -24.80 44.16 -24.19
N ALA A 115 -24.65 44.10 -22.87
CA ALA A 115 -25.73 43.76 -21.96
C ALA A 115 -26.13 44.99 -21.14
N GLN A 116 -27.43 45.14 -20.93
CA GLN A 116 -27.99 46.09 -19.99
C GLN A 116 -29.02 45.37 -19.14
N ILE A 117 -28.88 45.44 -17.81
CA ILE A 117 -29.83 44.84 -16.88
C ILE A 117 -30.33 45.86 -15.88
N LYS A 118 -31.64 45.84 -15.61
CA LYS A 118 -32.27 46.63 -14.56
C LYS A 118 -32.74 45.73 -13.43
N VAL A 119 -32.20 45.94 -12.22
CA VAL A 119 -32.58 45.23 -11.00
C VAL A 119 -32.88 46.24 -9.89
N ASN A 120 -34.09 46.23 -9.33
CA ASN A 120 -34.53 47.14 -8.23
C ASN A 120 -34.20 48.64 -8.47
N ASN A 121 -34.44 49.16 -9.67
CA ASN A 121 -34.11 50.54 -10.09
C ASN A 121 -32.63 50.89 -10.32
N GLN A 122 -31.69 49.96 -10.17
CA GLN A 122 -30.32 50.12 -10.64
C GLN A 122 -30.18 49.53 -12.04
N ILE A 123 -29.39 50.20 -12.90
CA ILE A 123 -29.11 49.76 -14.28
C ILE A 123 -27.62 49.46 -14.35
N ASN A 124 -27.27 48.22 -14.66
CA ASN A 124 -25.89 47.80 -14.90
C ASN A 124 -25.68 47.60 -16.40
N LYS A 125 -24.52 48.02 -16.90
CA LYS A 125 -24.15 47.92 -18.32
C LYS A 125 -22.74 47.36 -18.46
N GLY A 126 -22.56 46.49 -19.45
CA GLY A 126 -21.24 45.93 -19.76
C GLY A 126 -21.30 44.73 -20.68
N PHE A 127 -20.23 43.95 -20.71
CA PHE A 127 -20.19 42.71 -21.49
C PHE A 127 -20.91 41.58 -20.79
N GLY A 128 -21.72 40.85 -21.56
CA GLY A 128 -22.46 39.70 -21.10
C GLY A 128 -22.38 38.50 -22.04
N TYR A 129 -22.74 37.35 -21.49
CA TYR A 129 -22.74 36.05 -22.15
C TYR A 129 -24.10 35.37 -21.97
N VAL A 130 -24.58 34.64 -22.99
CA VAL A 130 -25.86 33.91 -22.96
C VAL A 130 -25.72 32.52 -23.58
N GLU A 131 -26.11 31.50 -22.81
CA GLU A 131 -26.21 30.10 -23.24
C GLU A 131 -27.51 29.44 -22.81
N LYS A 132 -27.79 28.30 -23.42
CA LYS A 132 -28.86 27.38 -23.09
C LYS A 132 -28.32 25.96 -23.00
N LEU A 133 -28.71 25.26 -21.96
CA LEU A 133 -28.44 23.84 -21.75
C LEU A 133 -29.76 23.08 -21.81
N THR A 134 -29.87 22.14 -22.74
CA THR A 134 -30.98 21.20 -22.84
C THR A 134 -30.49 19.81 -22.47
N MET A 135 -31.16 19.15 -21.53
CA MET A 135 -30.73 17.86 -21.01
C MET A 135 -31.92 16.93 -20.79
N THR A 136 -31.83 15.73 -21.35
CA THR A 136 -32.86 14.69 -21.22
C THR A 136 -32.42 13.55 -20.28
N LEU A 137 -31.16 13.61 -19.83
CA LEU A 137 -30.57 12.68 -18.86
C LEU A 137 -30.60 13.24 -17.44
N LYS A 138 -30.71 12.35 -16.45
CA LYS A 138 -30.66 12.76 -15.03
C LYS A 138 -29.22 13.14 -14.66
N PRO A 139 -28.97 14.28 -13.99
CA PRO A 139 -27.61 14.74 -13.69
C PRO A 139 -26.75 13.72 -12.92
N TRP A 140 -27.35 12.95 -12.01
CA TRP A 140 -26.67 11.93 -11.19
C TRP A 140 -26.40 10.61 -11.94
N GLN A 141 -26.84 10.48 -13.19
CA GLN A 141 -26.53 9.34 -14.05
C GLN A 141 -25.40 9.64 -15.04
N LEU A 142 -24.94 10.88 -15.09
CA LEU A 142 -23.90 11.29 -16.02
C LEU A 142 -22.56 10.63 -15.66
N PRO A 143 -21.78 10.17 -16.65
CA PRO A 143 -20.45 9.61 -16.43
C PRO A 143 -19.39 10.70 -16.14
N ILE A 144 -19.72 11.67 -15.28
CA ILE A 144 -18.88 12.81 -14.92
C ILE A 144 -18.53 12.77 -13.43
N ASP A 145 -17.27 13.06 -13.13
CA ASP A 145 -16.76 13.25 -11.77
C ASP A 145 -16.52 14.74 -11.49
N ILE A 146 -15.95 15.47 -12.45
CA ILE A 146 -15.64 16.90 -12.34
C ILE A 146 -16.04 17.60 -13.63
N LEU A 147 -16.80 18.70 -13.51
CA LEU A 147 -17.05 19.66 -14.58
C LEU A 147 -16.28 20.95 -14.29
N ARG A 148 -15.52 21.43 -15.27
CA ARG A 148 -14.96 22.78 -15.29
C ARG A 148 -15.57 23.52 -16.45
N TRP A 149 -16.29 24.61 -16.18
CA TRP A 149 -16.90 25.46 -17.20
C TRP A 149 -16.47 26.90 -16.96
N GLY A 150 -16.29 27.69 -18.01
CA GLY A 150 -16.06 29.11 -17.84
C GLY A 150 -15.99 29.90 -19.12
N ARG A 151 -15.93 31.23 -18.96
CA ARG A 151 -15.85 32.21 -20.03
C ARG A 151 -14.93 33.38 -19.67
N PHE A 152 -14.27 33.95 -20.67
CA PHE A 152 -13.49 35.19 -20.64
C PHE A 152 -14.00 36.09 -21.78
N LEU A 153 -14.27 37.36 -21.50
CA LEU A 153 -14.81 38.32 -22.48
C LEU A 153 -13.98 39.60 -22.48
N TYR A 154 -13.51 40.05 -23.64
CA TYR A 154 -12.82 41.33 -23.79
C TYR A 154 -13.07 41.93 -25.19
N GLU A 155 -13.82 43.02 -25.26
CA GLU A 155 -14.19 43.72 -26.51
C GLU A 155 -14.86 42.83 -27.58
N ASN A 156 -14.05 42.24 -28.47
CA ASN A 156 -14.47 41.32 -29.53
C ASN A 156 -13.84 39.93 -29.36
N GLN A 157 -12.96 39.75 -28.38
CA GLN A 157 -12.34 38.47 -28.03
C GLN A 157 -13.15 37.76 -26.95
N TYR A 158 -13.36 36.46 -27.13
CA TYR A 158 -13.97 35.61 -26.11
C TYR A 158 -13.37 34.22 -26.09
N ILE A 159 -13.20 33.68 -24.89
CA ILE A 159 -12.78 32.29 -24.68
C ILE A 159 -13.84 31.62 -23.81
N ILE A 160 -14.41 30.52 -24.28
CA ILE A 160 -15.41 29.75 -23.54
C ILE A 160 -14.94 28.29 -23.50
N TRP A 161 -14.97 27.66 -22.33
CA TRP A 161 -14.42 26.33 -22.17
C TRP A 161 -15.28 25.41 -21.33
N ILE A 162 -15.20 24.12 -21.67
CA ILE A 162 -15.69 23.00 -20.87
C ILE A 162 -14.62 21.92 -20.80
N ARG A 163 -14.35 21.45 -19.58
CA ARG A 163 -13.63 20.21 -19.31
C ARG A 163 -14.53 19.29 -18.48
N TRP A 164 -14.89 18.16 -19.07
CA TRP A 164 -15.57 17.05 -18.42
C TRP A 164 -14.53 15.99 -18.09
N ILE A 165 -14.41 15.65 -16.80
CA ILE A 165 -13.50 14.60 -16.31
C ILE A 165 -14.37 13.51 -15.68
N GLY A 166 -14.22 12.26 -16.09
CA GLY A 166 -15.02 11.15 -15.59
C GLY A 166 -14.68 9.84 -16.31
N LYS A 167 -15.68 8.97 -16.49
CA LYS A 167 -15.48 7.73 -17.28
C LYS A 167 -15.25 8.03 -18.76
N GLU A 168 -15.78 9.15 -19.21
CA GLU A 168 -15.49 9.75 -20.50
C GLU A 168 -14.90 11.13 -20.27
N GLU A 169 -13.92 11.52 -21.07
CA GLU A 169 -13.36 12.87 -21.04
C GLU A 169 -13.89 13.68 -22.22
N LYS A 170 -14.30 14.92 -21.95
CA LYS A 170 -14.60 15.92 -22.98
C LYS A 170 -13.79 17.17 -22.71
N PHE A 171 -13.26 17.73 -23.80
CA PHE A 171 -12.47 18.94 -23.79
C PHE A 171 -12.93 19.80 -24.95
N VAL A 172 -13.43 20.99 -24.65
CA VAL A 172 -13.89 21.95 -25.65
C VAL A 172 -13.46 23.34 -25.23
N ILE A 173 -12.75 24.05 -26.10
CA ILE A 173 -12.47 25.48 -25.98
C ILE A 173 -12.94 26.15 -27.26
N PHE A 174 -13.73 27.21 -27.14
CA PHE A 174 -14.05 28.12 -28.23
C PHE A 174 -13.30 29.42 -28.01
N HIS A 175 -12.57 29.88 -29.02
CA HIS A 175 -11.92 31.18 -29.06
C HIS A 175 -12.28 31.86 -30.38
N ASP A 176 -13.00 32.98 -30.31
CA ASP A 176 -13.42 33.79 -31.47
C ASP A 176 -14.06 32.99 -32.61
N GLY A 177 -14.89 32.01 -32.24
CA GLY A 177 -15.65 31.17 -33.18
C GLY A 177 -14.90 29.90 -33.59
N ILE A 178 -13.62 29.78 -33.26
CA ILE A 178 -12.81 28.61 -33.56
C ILE A 178 -12.85 27.61 -32.39
N LYS A 179 -13.17 26.35 -32.70
CA LYS A 179 -13.18 25.25 -31.74
C LYS A 179 -11.81 24.58 -31.64
N TYR A 180 -11.35 24.37 -30.42
CA TYR A 180 -10.14 23.62 -30.07
C TYR A 180 -10.52 22.40 -29.22
N SER A 181 -9.95 21.25 -29.58
CA SER A 181 -10.22 19.95 -28.93
C SER A 181 -9.02 19.41 -28.12
N GLY A 182 -8.03 20.25 -27.83
CA GLY A 182 -6.85 19.89 -27.04
C GLY A 182 -6.20 21.10 -26.38
N GLY A 183 -5.52 20.88 -25.25
CA GLY A 183 -4.94 21.93 -24.42
C GLY A 183 -4.91 21.57 -22.93
N ILE A 184 -4.69 22.56 -22.08
CA ILE A 184 -4.70 22.45 -20.62
C ILE A 184 -5.81 23.35 -20.08
N ILE A 185 -6.70 22.80 -19.26
CA ILE A 185 -7.64 23.57 -18.44
C ILE A 185 -7.43 23.12 -17.00
N ASN A 186 -6.81 23.96 -16.19
CA ASN A 186 -6.64 23.74 -14.75
C ASN A 186 -7.19 24.94 -13.95
N ASP A 187 -6.94 25.00 -12.63
CA ASP A 187 -7.51 26.08 -11.81
C ASP A 187 -6.78 27.41 -12.02
N GLU A 188 -5.57 27.40 -12.57
CA GLU A 188 -4.68 28.57 -12.67
C GLU A 188 -4.59 29.10 -14.11
N MET A 189 -4.88 28.29 -15.13
CA MET A 189 -4.74 28.67 -16.52
C MET A 189 -5.53 27.79 -17.50
N ILE A 190 -5.79 28.37 -18.66
CA ILE A 190 -6.29 27.71 -19.87
C ILE A 190 -5.28 27.92 -21.00
N GLU A 191 -4.78 26.84 -21.59
CA GLU A 191 -3.76 26.88 -22.65
C GLU A 191 -4.23 26.04 -23.86
N PHE A 192 -4.18 26.63 -25.05
CA PHE A 192 -4.64 26.01 -26.29
C PHE A 192 -4.02 26.70 -27.51
N GLY A 193 -3.62 25.92 -28.53
CA GLY A 193 -2.94 26.48 -29.69
C GLY A 193 -1.72 27.32 -29.29
N ASN A 194 -1.72 28.59 -29.68
CA ASN A 194 -0.69 29.58 -29.31
C ASN A 194 -1.15 30.54 -28.20
N TYR A 195 -2.31 30.28 -27.59
CA TYR A 195 -2.95 31.13 -26.59
C TYR A 195 -2.83 30.57 -25.18
N ARG A 196 -2.69 31.46 -24.21
CA ARG A 196 -2.68 31.13 -22.78
C ARG A 196 -3.43 32.18 -21.98
N LEU A 197 -4.52 31.79 -21.33
CA LEU A 197 -5.28 32.60 -20.40
C LEU A 197 -4.86 32.25 -18.97
N ILE A 198 -4.31 33.20 -18.23
CA ILE A 198 -3.89 33.05 -16.84
C ILE A 198 -4.98 33.60 -15.91
N LEU A 199 -5.36 32.81 -14.89
CA LEU A 199 -6.38 33.14 -13.90
C LEU A 199 -5.70 33.60 -12.60
N LEU A 200 -5.67 34.90 -12.33
CA LEU A 200 -4.87 35.49 -11.25
C LEU A 200 -5.67 35.69 -9.95
N GLU A 201 -6.53 36.70 -9.90
CA GLU A 201 -7.24 37.11 -8.67
C GLU A 201 -8.64 36.53 -8.64
N LYS A 202 -8.89 35.54 -7.78
CA LYS A 202 -10.18 34.82 -7.70
C LYS A 202 -11.05 35.33 -6.56
N TYR A 203 -12.25 35.76 -6.89
CA TYR A 203 -13.31 36.08 -5.94
C TYR A 203 -14.39 35.00 -5.99
N ILE A 204 -14.72 34.40 -4.84
CA ILE A 204 -15.72 33.33 -4.77
C ILE A 204 -17.12 33.94 -4.88
N LEU A 205 -17.82 33.65 -5.98
CA LEU A 205 -19.20 34.04 -6.20
C LEU A 205 -20.16 33.14 -5.43
N ARG A 206 -19.90 31.83 -5.38
CA ARG A 206 -20.73 30.85 -4.67
C ARG A 206 -19.93 29.58 -4.42
N ASN A 207 -20.02 28.99 -3.24
CA ASN A 207 -19.35 27.73 -2.90
C ASN A 207 -20.21 26.91 -1.94
N GLY A 208 -20.34 25.62 -2.20
CA GLY A 208 -21.01 24.67 -1.31
C GLY A 208 -21.79 23.57 -2.04
N LEU A 209 -22.45 22.72 -1.27
CA LEU A 209 -23.31 21.66 -1.78
C LEU A 209 -24.54 22.25 -2.46
N LEU A 210 -25.04 21.63 -3.54
CA LEU A 210 -26.29 22.05 -4.19
C LEU A 210 -27.45 22.14 -3.19
N SER A 211 -27.44 21.28 -2.17
CA SER A 211 -28.39 21.30 -1.07
C SER A 211 -28.40 22.57 -0.22
N GLU A 212 -27.25 23.24 -0.11
CA GLU A 212 -27.00 24.42 0.73
C GLU A 212 -26.98 25.70 -0.11
N THR A 213 -26.70 25.60 -1.41
CA THR A 213 -26.64 26.73 -2.34
C THR A 213 -27.97 26.90 -3.09
N ILE A 214 -28.30 25.98 -4.01
CA ILE A 214 -29.46 26.08 -4.91
C ILE A 214 -30.76 25.73 -4.19
N PHE A 215 -30.78 24.63 -3.45
CA PHE A 215 -32.00 24.05 -2.87
C PHE A 215 -32.31 24.51 -1.45
N ASN A 216 -31.47 25.36 -0.84
CA ASN A 216 -31.64 25.83 0.54
C ASN A 216 -33.03 26.46 0.79
N ARG A 217 -33.52 27.25 -0.18
CA ARG A 217 -34.85 27.90 -0.10
C ARG A 217 -36.02 27.01 -0.51
N PHE A 218 -35.76 25.84 -1.10
CA PHE A 218 -36.79 24.94 -1.67
C PHE A 218 -36.84 23.60 -0.94
N VAL A 219 -37.03 23.65 0.38
CA VAL A 219 -36.94 22.49 1.30
C VAL A 219 -37.82 21.30 0.88
N TRP A 220 -39.02 21.55 0.34
CA TRP A 220 -39.92 20.47 -0.09
C TRP A 220 -39.52 19.86 -1.43
N ILE A 221 -39.00 20.66 -2.38
CA ILE A 221 -38.51 20.19 -3.69
C ILE A 221 -37.25 19.35 -3.54
N LYS A 222 -36.38 19.71 -2.59
CA LYS A 222 -35.17 18.94 -2.24
C LYS A 222 -35.47 17.45 -2.03
N LYS A 223 -36.64 17.09 -1.48
CA LYS A 223 -37.03 15.70 -1.20
C LYS A 223 -37.25 14.84 -2.45
N PHE A 224 -37.44 15.44 -3.63
CA PHE A 224 -37.63 14.69 -4.87
C PHE A 224 -36.32 14.20 -5.47
N PHE A 225 -35.19 14.84 -5.14
CA PHE A 225 -33.88 14.51 -5.71
C PHE A 225 -33.11 13.50 -4.85
N PRO A 226 -32.29 12.62 -5.47
CA PRO A 226 -31.45 11.69 -4.75
C PRO A 226 -30.35 12.42 -3.97
N PHE A 227 -29.83 11.77 -2.92
CA PHE A 227 -28.80 12.35 -2.06
C PHE A 227 -27.53 12.68 -2.86
N GLU A 228 -27.14 11.80 -3.78
CA GLU A 228 -25.97 11.94 -4.65
C GLU A 228 -26.02 13.22 -5.49
N PHE A 229 -27.21 13.66 -5.90
CA PHE A 229 -27.37 14.93 -6.63
C PHE A 229 -27.29 16.14 -5.71
N LEU A 230 -27.90 16.05 -4.53
CA LEU A 230 -27.93 17.13 -3.56
C LEU A 230 -26.56 17.40 -2.93
N ASP A 231 -25.72 16.37 -2.88
CA ASP A 231 -24.37 16.41 -2.35
C ASP A 231 -23.35 16.86 -3.42
N ILE A 232 -23.75 17.16 -4.65
CA ILE A 232 -22.82 17.75 -5.64
C ILE A 232 -22.28 19.08 -5.10
N ASN A 233 -20.96 19.24 -5.07
CA ASN A 233 -20.32 20.45 -4.58
C ASN A 233 -19.96 21.36 -5.74
N GLU A 234 -20.42 22.61 -5.71
CA GLU A 234 -20.08 23.62 -6.71
C GLU A 234 -19.21 24.72 -6.11
N CYS A 235 -18.28 25.25 -6.89
CA CYS A 235 -17.59 26.49 -6.58
C CYS A 235 -17.50 27.34 -7.84
N LYS A 236 -17.92 28.60 -7.75
CA LYS A 236 -17.95 29.56 -8.86
C LYS A 236 -17.15 30.78 -8.50
N TRP A 237 -16.38 31.29 -9.45
CA TRP A 237 -15.50 32.42 -9.29
C TRP A 237 -15.74 33.48 -10.35
N GLU A 238 -15.54 34.72 -9.94
CA GLU A 238 -15.13 35.83 -10.80
C GLU A 238 -13.60 35.91 -10.70
N THR A 239 -12.90 36.07 -11.81
CA THR A 239 -11.44 36.04 -11.81
C THR A 239 -10.82 37.04 -12.76
N TRP A 240 -9.90 37.86 -12.26
CA TRP A 240 -9.12 38.74 -13.11
C TRP A 240 -8.15 37.88 -13.94
N SER A 241 -8.19 38.07 -15.26
CA SER A 241 -7.52 37.17 -16.20
C SER A 241 -6.70 37.93 -17.25
N GLU A 242 -5.59 37.32 -17.63
CA GLU A 242 -4.65 37.87 -18.61
C GLU A 242 -4.50 36.87 -19.77
N LEU A 243 -4.81 37.31 -21.00
CA LEU A 243 -4.69 36.50 -22.21
C LEU A 243 -3.40 36.82 -22.95
N TYR A 244 -2.65 35.77 -23.26
CA TYR A 244 -1.39 35.82 -24.00
C TYR A 244 -1.52 35.09 -25.33
N GLU A 245 -0.88 35.62 -26.37
CA GLU A 245 -0.63 34.96 -27.65
C GLU A 245 0.88 34.93 -27.90
N ASN A 246 1.48 33.76 -28.11
CA ASN A 246 2.94 33.60 -28.27
C ASN A 246 3.76 34.28 -27.16
N ASN A 247 3.29 34.20 -25.91
CA ASN A 247 3.84 34.86 -24.71
C ASN A 247 3.78 36.41 -24.71
N CYS A 248 3.09 37.03 -25.67
CA CYS A 248 2.77 38.45 -25.63
C CYS A 248 1.37 38.65 -25.03
N LEU A 249 1.24 39.53 -24.04
CA LEU A 249 -0.05 39.89 -23.44
C LEU A 249 -0.89 40.65 -24.48
N ILE A 250 -2.10 40.17 -24.76
CA ILE A 250 -3.01 40.76 -25.76
C ILE A 250 -4.32 41.29 -25.17
N ALA A 251 -4.80 40.75 -24.04
CA ALA A 251 -6.04 41.21 -23.41
C ALA A 251 -6.03 41.01 -21.88
N LYS A 252 -6.78 41.87 -21.18
CA LYS A 252 -6.98 41.83 -19.72
C LYS A 252 -8.44 42.08 -19.40
N SER A 253 -9.09 41.11 -18.76
CA SER A 253 -10.51 41.22 -18.41
C SER A 253 -10.92 40.19 -17.36
N TRP A 254 -12.18 40.24 -16.97
CA TRP A 254 -12.78 39.31 -16.03
C TRP A 254 -13.24 38.02 -16.72
N SER A 255 -12.95 36.90 -16.07
CA SER A 255 -13.51 35.59 -16.35
C SER A 255 -14.56 35.22 -15.31
N ILE A 256 -15.60 34.51 -15.73
CA ILE A 256 -16.49 33.77 -14.84
C ILE A 256 -16.29 32.29 -15.10
N HIS A 257 -15.99 31.52 -14.07
CA HIS A 257 -15.78 30.09 -14.21
C HIS A 257 -16.26 29.33 -12.98
N GLU A 258 -16.53 28.04 -13.15
CA GLU A 258 -16.98 27.15 -12.10
C GLU A 258 -16.31 25.78 -12.16
N ASN A 259 -16.24 25.16 -11.00
CA ASN A 259 -15.86 23.77 -10.81
C ASN A 259 -16.99 23.07 -10.06
N VAL A 260 -17.52 22.00 -10.64
CA VAL A 260 -18.59 21.18 -10.06
C VAL A 260 -18.08 19.77 -9.85
N ASN A 261 -18.05 19.32 -8.60
CA ASN A 261 -17.62 17.99 -8.19
C ASN A 261 -18.82 17.10 -7.87
N PHE A 262 -19.00 16.06 -8.67
CA PHE A 262 -20.12 15.12 -8.60
C PHE A 262 -19.90 13.98 -7.58
N LYS A 263 -18.68 13.85 -7.04
CA LYS A 263 -18.35 12.88 -5.99
C LYS A 263 -17.97 13.60 -4.71
N THR A 264 -18.94 13.81 -3.85
CA THR A 264 -18.70 14.20 -2.47
C THR A 264 -18.46 12.96 -1.62
N GLU A 265 -17.38 12.99 -0.83
CA GLU A 265 -17.15 11.98 0.20
C GLU A 265 -18.30 12.08 1.20
N ILE A 266 -19.12 11.04 1.29
CA ILE A 266 -20.19 10.91 2.29
C ILE A 266 -19.62 11.27 3.66
N LYS A 267 -19.96 12.45 4.19
CA LYS A 267 -19.70 12.83 5.59
C LYS A 267 -20.68 12.10 6.51
N SER A 268 -20.63 10.77 6.53
CA SER A 268 -21.38 9.98 7.51
C SER A 268 -20.64 10.03 8.85
N ASN A 269 -21.17 10.79 9.81
CA ASN A 269 -20.66 10.77 11.19
C ASN A 269 -20.71 9.36 11.79
N TYR A 270 -21.66 8.52 11.38
CA TYR A 270 -21.74 7.12 11.82
C TYR A 270 -20.53 6.29 11.41
N GLY A 271 -19.99 6.51 10.20
CA GLY A 271 -18.78 5.82 9.74
C GLY A 271 -17.58 6.14 10.63
N LYS A 272 -17.39 7.42 10.98
CA LYS A 272 -16.35 7.86 11.91
C LYS A 272 -16.53 7.28 13.32
N MET A 273 -17.77 7.26 13.83
CA MET A 273 -18.08 6.70 15.15
C MET A 273 -17.81 5.19 15.20
N PHE A 274 -18.27 4.44 14.21
CA PHE A 274 -18.03 3.00 14.12
C PHE A 274 -16.53 2.70 13.99
N TYR A 275 -15.82 3.48 13.18
CA TYR A 275 -14.37 3.36 13.05
C TYR A 275 -13.64 3.65 14.37
N GLY A 276 -14.04 4.70 15.09
CA GLY A 276 -13.52 4.99 16.42
C GLY A 276 -13.77 3.82 17.39
N PHE A 277 -15.02 3.35 17.49
CA PHE A 277 -15.42 2.22 18.33
C PHE A 277 -14.64 0.94 18.04
N LEU A 278 -14.39 0.65 16.76
CA LEU A 278 -13.60 -0.51 16.33
C LEU A 278 -12.20 -0.50 16.96
N PHE A 279 -11.50 0.62 16.92
CA PHE A 279 -10.11 0.71 17.39
C PHE A 279 -9.97 0.95 18.89
N THR A 280 -10.91 1.65 19.52
CA THR A 280 -10.82 1.98 20.96
C THR A 280 -11.48 0.95 21.86
N ILE A 281 -12.43 0.16 21.36
CA ILE A 281 -13.18 -0.82 22.17
C ILE A 281 -13.09 -2.23 21.57
N LEU A 282 -13.52 -2.42 20.31
CA LEU A 282 -13.67 -3.77 19.76
C LEU A 282 -12.32 -4.50 19.63
N ILE A 283 -11.32 -3.88 19.02
CA ILE A 283 -9.99 -4.48 18.84
C ILE A 283 -9.34 -4.78 20.20
N PRO A 284 -9.26 -3.86 21.18
CA PRO A 284 -8.73 -4.18 22.51
C PRO A 284 -9.43 -5.37 23.19
N LEU A 285 -10.77 -5.43 23.14
CA LEU A 285 -11.52 -6.57 23.69
C LEU A 285 -11.20 -7.88 22.96
N LEU A 286 -11.09 -7.84 21.63
CA LEU A 286 -10.71 -8.99 20.82
C LEU A 286 -9.29 -9.46 21.16
N LEU A 287 -8.34 -8.56 21.38
CA LEU A 287 -6.97 -8.91 21.78
C LEU A 287 -6.91 -9.58 23.15
N ILE A 288 -7.66 -9.05 24.13
CA ILE A 288 -7.78 -9.66 25.47
C ILE A 288 -8.42 -11.05 25.36
N PHE A 289 -9.52 -11.15 24.61
CA PHE A 289 -10.21 -12.43 24.39
C PHE A 289 -9.30 -13.45 23.70
N TRP A 290 -8.58 -13.03 22.67
CA TRP A 290 -7.65 -13.85 21.92
C TRP A 290 -6.55 -14.38 22.84
N SER A 291 -5.85 -13.48 23.57
CA SER A 291 -4.81 -13.85 24.52
C SER A 291 -5.28 -14.87 25.55
N LYS A 292 -6.51 -14.71 26.08
CA LYS A 292 -7.06 -15.64 27.07
C LYS A 292 -7.27 -17.05 26.51
N HIS A 293 -7.69 -17.17 25.25
CA HIS A 293 -7.93 -18.47 24.60
C HIS A 293 -6.64 -19.14 24.15
N THR A 294 -5.60 -18.37 23.84
CA THR A 294 -4.31 -18.88 23.36
C THR A 294 -3.26 -19.01 24.46
N GLU A 295 -3.58 -18.70 25.73
CA GLU A 295 -2.64 -18.73 26.86
C GLU A 295 -1.96 -20.09 27.04
N LYS A 296 -2.73 -21.17 26.90
CA LYS A 296 -2.23 -22.54 27.05
C LYS A 296 -1.30 -23.00 25.91
N LEU A 297 -1.19 -22.22 24.84
CA LEU A 297 -0.39 -22.57 23.66
C LEU A 297 1.07 -22.13 23.80
N ILE A 298 1.37 -21.21 24.74
CA ILE A 298 2.68 -20.59 24.87
C ILE A 298 3.30 -20.96 26.22
N PHE A 299 4.47 -21.59 26.18
CA PHE A 299 5.17 -22.07 27.38
C PHE A 299 6.35 -21.20 27.81
N LEU A 300 6.72 -20.21 26.99
CA LEU A 300 7.88 -19.34 27.25
C LEU A 300 7.66 -18.46 28.51
N PRO A 301 8.72 -18.24 29.32
CA PRO A 301 8.65 -17.36 30.48
C PRO A 301 8.55 -15.88 30.05
N ILE A 302 8.03 -15.03 30.94
CA ILE A 302 7.97 -13.59 30.69
C ILE A 302 9.30 -12.93 31.12
N PRO A 303 9.88 -12.01 30.32
CA PRO A 303 11.24 -11.46 30.49
C PRO A 303 11.63 -10.72 31.77
N THR A 304 10.85 -10.68 32.87
CA THR A 304 11.12 -9.71 33.95
C THR A 304 10.89 -10.25 35.36
N THR A 305 11.89 -10.08 36.23
CA THR A 305 11.80 -10.33 37.68
C THR A 305 11.11 -9.21 38.46
N ASN A 306 11.07 -7.97 37.92
CA ASN A 306 10.36 -6.82 38.49
C ASN A 306 9.19 -6.39 37.57
N SER A 307 8.22 -7.30 37.42
CA SER A 307 7.12 -7.20 36.45
C SER A 307 6.28 -5.93 36.61
N LEU A 308 6.05 -5.48 37.84
CA LEU A 308 5.21 -4.31 38.11
C LEU A 308 5.81 -3.00 37.60
N VAL A 309 7.08 -2.70 37.92
CA VAL A 309 7.72 -1.43 37.53
C VAL A 309 7.86 -1.35 36.01
N VAL A 310 8.33 -2.42 35.38
CA VAL A 310 8.51 -2.47 33.92
C VAL A 310 7.16 -2.31 33.22
N SER A 311 6.12 -3.00 33.70
CA SER A 311 4.77 -2.85 33.16
C SER A 311 4.25 -1.41 33.28
N LEU A 312 4.38 -0.78 34.44
CA LEU A 312 3.93 0.59 34.67
C LEU A 312 4.65 1.57 33.73
N LEU A 313 5.95 1.40 33.51
CA LEU A 313 6.70 2.23 32.55
C LEU A 313 6.18 2.06 31.13
N PHE A 314 6.02 0.82 30.65
CA PHE A 314 5.52 0.54 29.30
C PHE A 314 4.12 1.14 29.07
N ASN A 315 3.21 0.93 30.02
CA ASN A 315 1.85 1.46 29.94
C ASN A 315 1.83 2.99 30.03
N PHE A 316 2.61 3.59 30.94
CA PHE A 316 2.70 5.04 31.08
C PHE A 316 3.21 5.72 29.80
N PHE A 317 4.34 5.25 29.26
CA PHE A 317 4.88 5.76 28.00
C PHE A 317 3.93 5.53 26.83
N GLY A 318 3.29 4.35 26.77
CA GLY A 318 2.33 4.03 25.71
C GLY A 318 1.10 4.95 25.73
N ILE A 319 0.52 5.21 26.90
CA ILE A 319 -0.61 6.13 27.07
C ILE A 319 -0.20 7.56 26.70
N ILE A 320 0.95 8.03 27.18
CA ILE A 320 1.46 9.37 26.85
C ILE A 320 1.62 9.52 25.34
N LEU A 321 2.27 8.56 24.67
CA LEU A 321 2.47 8.62 23.22
C LEU A 321 1.14 8.70 22.47
N ILE A 322 0.16 7.88 22.84
CA ILE A 322 -1.17 7.90 22.21
C ILE A 322 -1.84 9.26 22.46
N VAL A 323 -1.98 9.69 23.72
CA VAL A 323 -2.74 10.90 24.07
C VAL A 323 -2.12 12.14 23.41
N PHE A 324 -0.81 12.34 23.54
CA PHE A 324 -0.15 13.51 22.92
C PHE A 324 -0.22 13.46 21.40
N ALA A 325 -0.06 12.29 20.78
CA ALA A 325 -0.20 12.16 19.34
C ALA A 325 -1.61 12.45 18.84
N MET A 326 -2.63 12.02 19.58
CA MET A 326 -4.03 12.31 19.25
C MET A 326 -4.33 13.80 19.39
N LEU A 327 -3.86 14.45 20.45
CA LEU A 327 -4.02 15.89 20.66
C LEU A 327 -3.33 16.70 19.55
N GLU A 328 -2.13 16.30 19.14
CA GLU A 328 -1.44 16.97 18.03
C GLU A 328 -2.15 16.80 16.69
N LEU A 329 -2.68 15.62 16.37
CA LEU A 329 -3.49 15.44 15.16
C LEU A 329 -4.77 16.26 15.20
N TRP A 330 -5.42 16.33 16.37
CA TRP A 330 -6.63 17.13 16.53
C TRP A 330 -6.33 18.62 16.33
N PHE A 331 -5.40 19.20 17.10
CA PHE A 331 -5.17 20.64 17.10
C PHE A 331 -4.35 21.15 15.92
N LYS A 332 -3.43 20.36 15.36
CA LYS A 332 -2.54 20.79 14.27
C LYS A 332 -2.88 20.14 12.93
N GLY A 333 -3.45 18.94 12.95
CA GLY A 333 -3.85 18.20 11.75
C GLY A 333 -5.28 18.49 11.28
N ASP A 334 -6.08 19.21 12.09
CA ASP A 334 -7.51 19.47 11.87
C ASP A 334 -8.34 18.19 11.66
N GLY A 335 -8.03 17.11 12.38
CA GLY A 335 -8.74 15.85 12.27
C GLY A 335 -8.47 14.83 13.37
N LEU A 336 -9.28 13.77 13.39
CA LEU A 336 -9.09 12.64 14.30
C LEU A 336 -8.04 11.66 13.76
N PRO A 337 -7.41 10.84 14.62
CA PRO A 337 -6.42 9.84 14.24
C PRO A 337 -7.06 8.62 13.55
N MET A 338 -7.73 8.83 12.42
CA MET A 338 -8.46 7.79 11.71
C MET A 338 -7.91 7.70 10.29
N ASN A 339 -7.18 6.65 9.95
CA ASN A 339 -6.60 6.52 8.61
C ASN A 339 -7.64 6.39 7.47
N ALA A 340 -8.88 5.97 7.78
CA ALA A 340 -10.01 5.97 6.85
C ALA A 340 -10.60 7.38 6.67
N TYR A 341 -10.43 8.24 7.69
CA TYR A 341 -10.90 9.63 7.74
C TYR A 341 -9.74 10.55 8.16
N PRO A 342 -8.66 10.61 7.36
CA PRO A 342 -7.41 11.14 7.84
C PRO A 342 -7.46 12.66 8.06
N PRO A 343 -6.55 13.20 8.92
CA PRO A 343 -6.40 14.64 9.09
C PRO A 343 -6.07 15.35 7.78
N SER A 344 -6.53 16.60 7.65
CA SER A 344 -6.38 17.40 6.42
C SER A 344 -5.00 18.00 6.27
N LYS A 345 -4.27 18.20 7.38
CA LYS A 345 -2.91 18.76 7.41
C LYS A 345 -1.89 17.73 7.91
N LEU A 346 -0.68 17.81 7.37
CA LEU A 346 0.44 17.00 7.82
C LEU A 346 0.98 17.52 9.16
N VAL A 347 1.11 16.64 10.16
CA VAL A 347 1.65 16.99 11.47
C VAL A 347 3.07 16.44 11.61
N VAL A 348 4.03 17.35 11.82
CA VAL A 348 5.48 17.04 11.86
C VAL A 348 6.18 17.52 13.14
N THR A 349 5.40 18.01 14.10
CA THR A 349 5.90 18.63 15.34
C THR A 349 5.66 17.74 16.57
N GLY A 350 6.17 18.15 17.73
CA GLY A 350 6.01 17.45 19.01
C GLY A 350 6.38 15.97 18.94
N VAL A 351 5.48 15.05 19.34
CA VAL A 351 5.76 13.59 19.32
C VAL A 351 5.97 13.07 17.90
N TYR A 352 5.31 13.67 16.90
CA TYR A 352 5.54 13.35 15.49
C TYR A 352 6.91 13.81 14.99
N LYS A 353 7.59 14.72 15.69
CA LYS A 353 9.00 15.05 15.37
C LYS A 353 9.93 13.86 15.65
N ILE A 354 9.59 13.01 16.62
CA ILE A 354 10.44 11.90 17.07
C ILE A 354 10.01 10.58 16.42
N PHE A 355 8.71 10.30 16.39
CA PHE A 355 8.15 9.05 15.88
C PHE A 355 7.23 9.30 14.69
N SER A 356 7.32 8.49 13.65
CA SER A 356 6.40 8.63 12.51
C SER A 356 4.99 8.14 12.81
N HIS A 357 4.87 7.17 13.71
CA HIS A 357 3.64 6.45 14.03
C HIS A 357 3.47 6.25 15.56
N PRO A 358 3.46 7.34 16.37
CA PRO A 358 3.48 7.27 17.84
C PRO A 358 2.27 6.54 18.44
N ILE A 359 1.08 6.62 17.82
CA ILE A 359 -0.13 5.94 18.29
C ILE A 359 0.03 4.42 18.23
N TYR A 360 0.58 3.90 17.13
CA TYR A 360 0.81 2.46 16.97
C TYR A 360 1.93 1.95 17.87
N ILE A 361 3.00 2.73 18.05
CA ILE A 361 4.06 2.42 19.02
C ILE A 361 3.48 2.37 20.44
N GLY A 362 2.69 3.38 20.82
CA GLY A 362 2.06 3.42 22.13
C GLY A 362 1.08 2.27 22.36
N SER A 363 0.32 1.88 21.34
CA SER A 363 -0.59 0.72 21.38
C SER A 363 0.18 -0.58 21.62
N SER A 364 1.28 -0.80 20.91
CA SER A 364 2.15 -1.96 21.14
C SER A 364 2.75 -1.96 22.54
N LEU A 365 3.24 -0.82 23.04
CA LEU A 365 3.79 -0.70 24.39
C LEU A 365 2.76 -1.04 25.47
N ILE A 366 1.52 -0.57 25.33
CA ILE A 366 0.43 -0.93 26.25
C ILE A 366 0.17 -2.44 26.20
N CYS A 367 0.12 -3.05 25.02
CA CYS A 367 -0.13 -4.49 24.90
C CYS A 367 0.97 -5.32 25.58
N PHE A 368 2.25 -4.98 25.36
CA PHE A 368 3.36 -5.62 26.07
C PHE A 368 3.32 -5.34 27.58
N GLY A 369 3.06 -4.10 27.99
CA GLY A 369 2.97 -3.70 29.40
C GLY A 369 1.86 -4.44 30.16
N LEU A 370 0.65 -4.51 29.59
CA LEU A 370 -0.44 -5.30 30.16
C LEU A 370 -0.15 -6.79 30.19
N SER A 371 0.52 -7.32 29.16
CA SER A 371 0.93 -8.73 29.14
C SER A 371 1.90 -9.06 30.27
N ILE A 372 2.86 -8.16 30.56
CA ILE A 372 3.76 -8.28 31.70
C ILE A 372 2.98 -8.18 33.03
N TYR A 373 2.04 -7.23 33.14
CA TYR A 373 1.26 -7.02 34.37
C TYR A 373 0.43 -8.24 34.77
N TYR A 374 -0.28 -8.82 33.80
CA TYR A 374 -1.14 -9.98 34.01
C TYR A 374 -0.40 -11.31 33.88
N GLU A 375 0.91 -11.27 33.71
CA GLU A 375 1.76 -12.44 33.45
C GLU A 375 1.22 -13.33 32.31
N SER A 376 0.65 -12.69 31.27
CA SER A 376 0.09 -13.35 30.09
C SER A 376 1.19 -13.73 29.10
N LYS A 377 1.52 -15.01 29.02
CA LYS A 377 2.54 -15.55 28.10
C LYS A 377 2.12 -15.39 26.66
N SER A 378 0.84 -15.64 26.38
CA SER A 378 0.31 -15.47 25.04
C SER A 378 0.19 -14.00 24.65
N GLY A 379 -0.20 -13.13 25.58
CA GLY A 379 -0.20 -11.70 25.35
C GLY A 379 1.16 -11.18 24.92
N PHE A 380 2.21 -11.62 25.63
CA PHE A 380 3.59 -11.15 25.41
C PHE A 380 4.24 -11.76 24.15
N TRP A 381 4.21 -13.08 23.99
CA TRP A 381 4.98 -13.77 22.95
C TRP A 381 4.20 -14.00 21.64
N PHE A 382 2.87 -13.89 21.66
CA PHE A 382 2.03 -14.23 20.52
C PHE A 382 1.20 -13.04 20.04
N VAL A 383 0.31 -12.51 20.88
CA VAL A 383 -0.67 -11.48 20.47
C VAL A 383 0.00 -10.12 20.22
N SER A 384 0.81 -9.62 21.15
CA SER A 384 1.45 -8.29 21.02
C SER A 384 2.42 -8.18 19.83
N PRO A 385 3.27 -9.19 19.54
CA PRO A 385 4.12 -9.19 18.34
C PRO A 385 3.29 -9.22 17.05
N LEU A 386 2.25 -10.07 16.96
CA LEU A 386 1.40 -10.15 15.78
C LEU A 386 0.57 -8.88 15.55
N LEU A 387 0.13 -8.20 16.62
CA LEU A 387 -0.48 -6.88 16.53
C LEU A 387 0.52 -5.85 16.00
N THR A 388 1.74 -5.84 16.53
CA THR A 388 2.81 -4.92 16.08
C THR A 388 3.13 -5.14 14.60
N LEU A 389 3.21 -6.39 14.14
CA LEU A 389 3.34 -6.72 12.72
C LEU A 389 2.12 -6.28 11.90
N SER A 390 0.92 -6.31 12.47
CA SER A 390 -0.29 -5.80 11.81
C SER A 390 -0.24 -4.28 11.64
N TRP A 391 0.25 -3.53 12.63
CA TRP A 391 0.50 -2.08 12.50
C TRP A 391 1.55 -1.77 11.43
N ILE A 392 2.66 -2.50 11.42
CA ILE A 392 3.68 -2.37 10.38
C ILE A 392 3.06 -2.65 9.00
N SER A 393 2.23 -3.69 8.89
CA SER A 393 1.56 -4.05 7.64
C SER A 393 0.60 -2.98 7.15
N LEU A 394 -0.18 -2.39 8.06
CA LEU A 394 -1.09 -1.27 7.75
C LEU A 394 -0.32 -0.03 7.28
N VAL A 395 0.74 0.33 7.99
CA VAL A 395 1.59 1.48 7.66
C VAL A 395 2.26 1.31 6.30
N TYR A 396 2.93 0.17 6.07
CA TYR A 396 3.68 -0.05 4.84
C TYR A 396 2.82 -0.45 3.65
N GLY A 397 1.64 -1.03 3.88
CA GLY A 397 0.70 -1.47 2.85
C GLY A 397 -0.34 -0.40 2.45
N TYR A 398 -0.63 0.56 3.31
CA TYR A 398 -1.64 1.59 3.06
C TYR A 398 -1.19 3.01 3.43
N GLU A 399 -0.93 3.30 4.72
CA GLU A 399 -0.85 4.70 5.18
C GLU A 399 0.32 5.50 4.61
N ASN A 400 1.50 4.89 4.51
CA ASN A 400 2.66 5.58 3.93
C ASN A 400 2.43 5.96 2.46
N GLU A 401 1.59 5.22 1.75
CA GLU A 401 1.21 5.57 0.38
C GLU A 401 0.18 6.69 0.36
N ASP A 402 -0.87 6.56 1.16
CA ASP A 402 -1.91 7.58 1.29
C ASP A 402 -1.31 8.94 1.69
N LEU A 403 -0.41 8.98 2.68
CA LEU A 403 0.29 10.19 3.09
C LEU A 403 1.14 10.79 1.96
N LYS A 404 1.89 9.95 1.22
CA LYS A 404 2.67 10.40 0.06
C LYS A 404 1.79 10.96 -1.04
N GLN A 405 0.62 10.37 -1.26
CA GLN A 405 -0.31 10.81 -2.30
C GLN A 405 -1.02 12.12 -1.94
N ARG A 406 -1.42 12.29 -0.68
CA ARG A 406 -2.11 13.50 -0.21
C ARG A 406 -1.18 14.70 -0.04
N PHE A 407 0.04 14.48 0.43
CA PHE A 407 0.98 15.55 0.76
C PHE A 407 2.20 15.60 -0.18
N ARG A 408 2.04 15.29 -1.48
CA ARG A 408 3.16 15.11 -2.44
C ARG A 408 4.24 16.21 -2.42
N GLN A 409 3.86 17.47 -2.20
CA GLN A 409 4.80 18.61 -2.16
C GLN A 409 5.46 18.81 -0.79
N GLU A 410 4.81 18.35 0.29
CA GLU A 410 5.24 18.54 1.69
C GLU A 410 5.87 17.27 2.29
N TYR A 411 5.69 16.11 1.66
CA TYR A 411 6.13 14.81 2.15
C TYR A 411 7.62 14.55 1.88
N THR A 412 8.46 15.45 2.40
CA THR A 412 9.93 15.29 2.51
C THR A 412 10.38 15.23 3.96
N TRP A 413 9.45 15.43 4.90
CA TRP A 413 9.72 15.39 6.32
C TRP A 413 10.26 14.03 6.79
N LYS A 414 11.16 14.11 7.77
CA LYS A 414 11.79 12.98 8.46
C LYS A 414 11.75 13.23 9.96
N THR A 415 11.61 12.16 10.73
CA THR A 415 11.78 12.23 12.18
C THR A 415 13.21 12.59 12.56
N LEU A 416 13.38 13.10 13.78
CA LEU A 416 14.68 13.48 14.35
C LEU A 416 15.66 12.29 14.40
N LEU A 417 15.16 11.12 14.77
CA LEU A 417 15.92 9.87 14.86
C LEU A 417 15.59 8.98 13.66
N ASN A 418 15.96 9.42 12.48
CA ASN A 418 15.76 8.69 11.23
C ASN A 418 17.10 8.29 10.61
N ILE A 419 17.05 7.38 9.63
CA ILE A 419 18.20 7.05 8.79
C ILE A 419 18.62 8.32 8.02
N PRO A 420 19.86 8.83 8.20
CA PRO A 420 20.31 10.07 7.57
C PRO A 420 20.31 10.00 6.04
N GLU A 421 20.39 11.15 5.40
CA GLU A 421 20.43 11.23 3.93
C GLU A 421 21.76 10.72 3.37
N ASN A 422 21.74 10.23 2.12
CA ASN A 422 22.95 9.73 1.47
C ASN A 422 23.77 10.88 0.86
N VAL A 423 24.27 11.78 1.72
CA VAL A 423 25.02 12.98 1.32
C VAL A 423 26.34 13.08 2.09
N LYS A 424 27.38 13.58 1.41
CA LYS A 424 28.72 13.79 1.98
C LYS A 424 28.80 15.13 2.72
N ILE A 425 27.94 15.32 3.71
CA ILE A 425 27.90 16.51 4.57
C ILE A 425 28.22 16.09 6.00
N LYS A 426 28.81 16.98 6.79
CA LYS A 426 29.12 16.74 8.21
C LYS A 426 27.87 16.28 8.95
N CYS A 427 28.01 15.25 9.79
CA CYS A 427 26.90 14.75 10.60
C CYS A 427 26.56 15.68 11.76
N GLU A 428 25.30 15.63 12.18
CA GLU A 428 24.78 16.30 13.36
C GLU A 428 24.72 15.32 14.55
N TYR A 429 24.58 15.85 15.77
CA TYR A 429 24.43 15.01 16.97
C TYR A 429 23.21 14.08 16.89
N ALA A 430 22.11 14.52 16.26
CA ALA A 430 20.93 13.68 16.05
C ALA A 430 21.24 12.47 15.16
N ASP A 431 22.10 12.62 14.15
CA ASP A 431 22.53 11.51 13.28
C ASP A 431 23.33 10.47 14.09
N ILE A 432 24.20 10.91 15.01
CA ILE A 432 24.97 10.01 15.89
C ILE A 432 24.04 9.27 16.86
N ILE A 433 23.14 9.99 17.52
CA ILE A 433 22.15 9.40 18.44
C ILE A 433 21.25 8.39 17.70
N SER A 434 20.96 8.62 16.42
CA SER A 434 20.18 7.68 15.61
C SER A 434 20.84 6.30 15.49
N ILE A 435 22.17 6.18 15.58
CA ILE A 435 22.84 4.87 15.60
C ILE A 435 22.50 4.12 16.89
N TYR A 436 22.68 4.75 18.05
CA TYR A 436 22.38 4.13 19.33
C TYR A 436 20.90 3.70 19.41
N TYR A 437 20.01 4.54 18.90
CA TYR A 437 18.57 4.30 18.89
C TYR A 437 18.10 3.26 17.84
N LEU A 438 18.59 3.33 16.60
CA LEU A 438 18.13 2.45 15.51
C LEU A 438 18.89 1.13 15.41
N VAL A 439 20.10 1.06 15.99
CA VAL A 439 20.99 -0.10 15.82
C VAL A 439 21.23 -0.79 17.15
N PHE A 440 21.92 -0.14 18.09
CA PHE A 440 22.39 -0.82 19.31
C PHE A 440 21.25 -1.18 20.26
N LEU A 441 20.26 -0.29 20.45
CA LEU A 441 19.11 -0.59 21.29
C LEU A 441 18.27 -1.76 20.74
N PRO A 442 17.87 -1.80 19.45
CA PRO A 442 17.20 -2.97 18.89
C PRO A 442 18.03 -4.26 18.95
N TRP A 443 19.34 -4.19 18.65
CA TRP A 443 20.22 -5.36 18.77
C TRP A 443 20.19 -5.92 20.19
N LEU A 444 20.37 -5.07 21.20
CA LEU A 444 20.34 -5.48 22.61
C LEU A 444 19.00 -6.13 22.97
N ILE A 445 17.87 -5.48 22.61
CA ILE A 445 16.53 -6.03 22.89
C ILE A 445 16.35 -7.42 22.25
N PHE A 446 16.72 -7.58 20.98
CA PHE A 446 16.57 -8.88 20.30
C PHE A 446 17.54 -9.93 20.85
N TYR A 447 18.75 -9.55 21.23
CA TYR A 447 19.74 -10.45 21.82
C TYR A 447 19.24 -10.98 23.18
N GLU A 448 18.76 -10.10 24.05
CA GLU A 448 18.17 -10.47 25.35
C GLU A 448 16.95 -11.38 25.18
N ILE A 449 16.09 -11.10 24.19
CA ILE A 449 14.96 -11.97 23.86
C ILE A 449 15.42 -13.39 23.51
N LEU A 450 16.49 -13.53 22.73
CA LEU A 450 17.04 -14.85 22.38
C LEU A 450 17.62 -15.57 23.61
N LEU A 451 18.31 -14.85 24.50
CA LEU A 451 18.81 -15.42 25.75
C LEU A 451 17.67 -15.96 26.63
N ILE A 452 16.56 -15.22 26.71
CA ILE A 452 15.36 -15.61 27.48
C ILE A 452 14.66 -16.83 26.87
N ILE A 453 14.57 -16.89 25.53
CA ILE A 453 14.03 -18.07 24.84
C ILE A 453 14.89 -19.30 25.12
N GLY A 454 16.21 -19.11 25.22
CA GLY A 454 17.17 -20.15 25.51
C GLY A 454 17.47 -21.08 24.32
N PRO A 455 18.37 -22.06 24.50
CA PRO A 455 18.73 -22.98 23.44
C PRO A 455 17.56 -23.93 23.10
N PRO A 456 17.45 -24.36 21.83
CA PRO A 456 16.44 -25.34 21.44
C PRO A 456 16.58 -26.67 22.16
N SER A 457 15.46 -27.37 22.38
CA SER A 457 15.44 -28.73 22.94
C SER A 457 16.25 -29.74 22.13
N TYR A 458 16.29 -29.57 20.81
CA TYR A 458 17.10 -30.39 19.88
C TYR A 458 18.17 -29.51 19.25
N SER A 459 19.17 -29.14 20.05
CA SER A 459 20.28 -28.31 19.60
C SER A 459 21.40 -29.13 18.98
N ILE A 460 22.08 -28.55 17.98
CA ILE A 460 23.22 -29.13 17.28
C ILE A 460 24.43 -28.26 17.64
N SER A 461 25.42 -28.87 18.28
CA SER A 461 26.68 -28.19 18.60
C SER A 461 27.41 -27.82 17.31
N THR A 462 27.92 -26.59 17.25
CA THR A 462 28.75 -26.10 16.12
C THR A 462 30.23 -26.43 16.27
N TYR A 463 30.67 -26.97 17.41
CA TYR A 463 32.05 -27.40 17.62
C TYR A 463 32.41 -28.65 16.82
N PHE A 464 33.57 -28.61 16.15
CA PHE A 464 34.22 -29.82 15.66
C PHE A 464 34.86 -30.60 16.82
N GLU A 465 35.01 -31.92 16.66
CA GLU A 465 35.60 -32.80 17.68
C GLU A 465 37.00 -32.35 18.12
N PHE A 466 37.84 -31.88 17.19
CA PHE A 466 39.19 -31.42 17.51
C PHE A 466 39.20 -30.11 18.30
N GLU A 467 38.18 -29.26 18.16
CA GLU A 467 38.11 -27.97 18.87
C GLU A 467 38.00 -28.19 20.37
N ASN A 468 37.39 -29.29 20.82
CA ASN A 468 37.28 -29.63 22.24
C ASN A 468 38.66 -29.79 22.92
N ASN A 469 39.72 -30.08 22.16
CA ASN A 469 41.08 -30.20 22.68
C ASN A 469 41.80 -28.85 22.82
N ILE A 470 41.26 -27.76 22.27
CA ILE A 470 41.84 -26.41 22.41
C ILE A 470 41.47 -25.87 23.80
N PRO A 471 42.44 -25.69 24.72
CA PRO A 471 42.16 -25.19 26.07
C PRO A 471 41.72 -23.73 26.05
N VAL A 472 40.98 -23.30 27.08
CA VAL A 472 40.65 -21.89 27.27
C VAL A 472 41.93 -21.11 27.60
N ILE A 473 42.21 -20.06 26.83
CA ILE A 473 43.39 -19.20 26.97
C ILE A 473 42.96 -17.86 27.57
N GLU A 474 43.00 -17.77 28.90
CA GLU A 474 42.42 -16.66 29.68
C GLU A 474 42.90 -15.26 29.26
N TRP A 475 44.17 -15.08 28.90
CA TRP A 475 44.67 -13.74 28.55
C TRP A 475 44.09 -13.18 27.24
N THR A 476 43.55 -14.03 26.38
CA THR A 476 42.89 -13.62 25.12
C THR A 476 41.55 -12.94 25.36
N GLU A 477 41.02 -13.03 26.57
CA GLU A 477 39.85 -12.28 27.04
C GLU A 477 40.01 -10.77 26.83
N LEU A 478 41.24 -10.25 26.93
CA LEU A 478 41.52 -8.84 26.65
C LEU A 478 41.05 -8.41 25.25
N PHE A 479 41.25 -9.27 24.25
CA PHE A 479 40.80 -9.01 22.89
C PHE A 479 39.31 -9.31 22.72
N TYR A 480 38.77 -10.29 23.44
CA TYR A 480 37.34 -10.57 23.42
C TYR A 480 36.53 -9.34 23.91
N LEU A 481 36.88 -8.82 25.08
CA LEU A 481 36.30 -7.60 25.67
C LEU A 481 36.54 -6.34 24.82
N LEU A 482 37.63 -6.29 24.05
CA LEU A 482 37.91 -5.15 23.18
C LEU A 482 36.79 -4.90 22.16
N THR A 483 36.00 -5.93 21.81
CA THR A 483 34.87 -5.81 20.88
C THR A 483 33.88 -4.72 21.29
N TYR A 484 33.52 -4.64 22.58
CA TYR A 484 32.51 -3.68 23.06
C TYR A 484 32.91 -2.21 22.83
N PRO A 485 34.04 -1.69 23.37
CA PRO A 485 34.46 -0.32 23.10
C PRO A 485 34.82 -0.10 21.62
N TYR A 486 35.32 -1.13 20.93
CA TYR A 486 35.65 -1.04 19.50
C TYR A 486 34.42 -0.77 18.63
N VAL A 487 33.25 -1.27 19.04
CA VAL A 487 31.98 -1.07 18.32
C VAL A 487 31.24 0.16 18.85
N LEU A 488 31.14 0.32 20.17
CA LEU A 488 30.34 1.37 20.82
C LEU A 488 30.87 2.78 20.58
N PHE A 489 32.19 2.96 20.36
CA PHE A 489 32.79 4.27 20.12
C PHE A 489 32.94 4.64 18.64
N LEU A 490 32.77 3.70 17.71
CA LEU A 490 32.79 3.99 16.27
C LEU A 490 31.83 5.14 15.87
N PRO A 491 30.57 5.21 16.36
CA PRO A 491 29.64 6.27 15.98
C PRO A 491 30.15 7.69 16.26
N LEU A 492 30.97 7.86 17.32
CA LEU A 492 31.53 9.15 17.71
C LEU A 492 32.61 9.66 16.76
N ILE A 493 33.11 8.80 15.88
CA ILE A 493 34.24 9.06 14.98
C ILE A 493 33.75 9.25 13.54
N LEU A 494 32.55 8.76 13.19
CA LEU A 494 31.94 8.98 11.88
C LEU A 494 31.72 10.48 11.64
N GLN A 495 32.13 10.97 10.47
CA GLN A 495 32.18 12.41 10.19
C GLN A 495 31.03 12.89 9.32
N THR A 496 30.43 12.01 8.51
CA THR A 496 29.46 12.40 7.47
C THR A 496 28.13 11.66 7.58
N LYS A 497 27.04 12.29 7.13
CA LYS A 497 25.70 11.68 7.08
C LYS A 497 25.68 10.41 6.21
N GLN A 498 26.41 10.40 5.10
CA GLN A 498 26.58 9.21 4.26
C GLN A 498 27.24 8.05 5.03
N GLN A 499 28.30 8.29 5.79
CA GLN A 499 28.94 7.25 6.61
C GLN A 499 27.97 6.67 7.64
N ILE A 500 27.28 7.53 8.40
CA ILE A 500 26.29 7.13 9.39
C ILE A 500 25.17 6.33 8.73
N ARG A 501 24.61 6.81 7.62
CA ARG A 501 23.57 6.11 6.85
C ARG A 501 24.03 4.70 6.45
N CYS A 502 25.22 4.59 5.86
CA CYS A 502 25.75 3.31 5.43
C CYS A 502 25.94 2.37 6.62
N PHE A 503 26.52 2.85 7.72
CA PHE A 503 26.72 2.06 8.94
C PHE A 503 25.40 1.57 9.53
N ILE A 504 24.39 2.44 9.63
CA ILE A 504 23.05 2.08 10.11
C ILE A 504 22.44 0.98 9.23
N ILE A 505 22.47 1.13 7.91
CA ILE A 505 21.86 0.15 7.01
C ILE A 505 22.60 -1.20 7.08
N ASP A 506 23.93 -1.19 7.06
CA ASP A 506 24.73 -2.42 7.13
C ASP A 506 24.53 -3.12 8.48
N SER A 507 24.46 -2.34 9.56
CA SER A 507 24.23 -2.85 10.91
C SER A 507 22.81 -3.39 11.10
N LEU A 508 21.79 -2.71 10.57
CA LEU A 508 20.42 -3.22 10.58
C LEU A 508 20.31 -4.53 9.80
N MET A 509 21.04 -4.67 8.69
CA MET A 509 21.13 -5.93 7.94
C MET A 509 21.86 -7.01 8.75
N ASN A 510 22.94 -6.65 9.45
CA ASN A 510 23.68 -7.53 10.36
C ASN A 510 22.76 -8.11 11.45
N ILE A 511 22.01 -7.23 12.12
CA ILE A 511 21.05 -7.62 13.17
C ILE A 511 19.94 -8.48 12.58
N SER A 512 19.31 -8.02 11.48
CA SER A 512 18.15 -8.71 10.91
C SER A 512 18.47 -10.12 10.45
N ILE A 513 19.61 -10.32 9.78
CA ILE A 513 20.04 -11.65 9.31
C ILE A 513 20.58 -12.47 10.49
N GLY A 514 21.44 -11.89 11.33
CA GLY A 514 22.07 -12.59 12.45
C GLY A 514 21.05 -13.13 13.46
N ILE A 515 20.16 -12.27 13.97
CA ILE A 515 19.10 -12.66 14.92
C ILE A 515 18.15 -13.69 14.27
N TYR A 516 17.81 -13.50 13.00
CA TYR A 516 16.95 -14.44 12.30
C TYR A 516 17.59 -15.83 12.19
N LEU A 517 18.88 -15.91 11.86
CA LEU A 517 19.61 -17.19 11.81
C LEU A 517 19.72 -17.84 13.20
N GLN A 518 20.04 -17.06 14.24
CA GLN A 518 20.10 -17.55 15.63
C GLN A 518 18.74 -18.08 16.11
N PHE A 519 17.63 -17.45 15.70
CA PHE A 519 16.29 -17.91 16.05
C PHE A 519 15.88 -19.19 15.30
N ILE A 520 16.16 -19.24 13.99
CA ILE A 520 15.67 -20.29 13.09
C ILE A 520 16.54 -21.54 13.14
N LEU A 521 17.86 -21.40 13.19
CA LEU A 521 18.76 -22.54 13.16
C LEU A 521 18.94 -23.10 14.58
N PRO A 522 18.83 -24.42 14.78
CA PRO A 522 19.00 -25.02 16.10
C PRO A 522 20.48 -25.20 16.46
N LEU A 523 21.34 -24.23 16.12
CA LEU A 523 22.78 -24.29 16.30
C LEU A 523 23.17 -23.66 17.64
N VAL A 524 24.07 -24.33 18.38
CA VAL A 524 24.54 -23.84 19.69
C VAL A 524 26.05 -24.00 19.82
N ALA A 525 26.67 -23.13 20.60
CA ALA A 525 28.06 -23.28 21.05
C ALA A 525 28.11 -23.21 22.58
N PRO A 526 28.06 -24.37 23.28
CA PRO A 526 28.22 -24.42 24.73
C PRO A 526 29.59 -23.89 25.16
N PRO A 527 29.68 -22.86 26.02
CA PRO A 527 30.97 -22.34 26.46
C PRO A 527 31.84 -23.43 27.09
N LYS A 528 33.10 -23.53 26.66
CA LYS A 528 34.02 -24.57 27.17
C LYS A 528 34.27 -24.40 28.66
N GLN A 529 34.19 -25.50 29.41
CA GLN A 529 34.48 -25.50 30.84
C GLN A 529 35.98 -25.31 31.11
N PHE A 530 36.32 -24.51 32.12
CA PHE A 530 37.68 -24.32 32.61
C PHE A 530 37.65 -23.81 34.07
N ILE A 531 38.79 -23.87 34.76
CA ILE A 531 38.97 -23.31 36.11
C ILE A 531 39.81 -22.03 35.96
N PRO A 532 39.33 -20.87 36.44
CA PRO A 532 40.03 -19.60 36.26
C PRO A 532 41.31 -19.57 37.10
N LYS A 533 42.43 -19.20 36.49
CA LYS A 533 43.73 -19.06 37.17
C LYS A 533 44.20 -17.61 37.27
N THR A 534 43.56 -16.72 36.51
CA THR A 534 43.91 -15.29 36.42
C THR A 534 42.66 -14.42 36.59
N VAL A 535 42.87 -13.13 36.86
CA VAL A 535 41.78 -12.12 36.91
C VAL A 535 41.00 -12.08 35.60
N LEU A 536 41.67 -12.26 34.45
CA LEU A 536 41.00 -12.32 33.15
C LEU A 536 40.12 -13.56 33.01
N GLY A 537 40.52 -14.70 33.61
CA GLY A 537 39.68 -15.89 33.69
C GLY A 537 38.43 -15.67 34.55
N GLU A 538 38.55 -14.93 35.65
CA GLU A 538 37.39 -14.54 36.48
C GLU A 538 36.45 -13.60 35.74
N ILE A 539 36.99 -12.63 35.00
CA ILE A 539 36.20 -11.71 34.15
C ILE A 539 35.45 -12.48 33.06
N LEU A 540 36.12 -13.41 32.36
CA LEU A 540 35.50 -14.27 31.35
C LEU A 540 34.33 -15.10 31.94
N LEU A 541 34.48 -15.65 33.15
CA LEU A 541 33.38 -16.35 33.81
C LEU A 541 32.23 -15.43 34.20
N TYR A 542 32.54 -14.21 34.63
CA TYR A 542 31.52 -13.20 34.94
C TYR A 542 30.75 -12.78 33.68
N GLU A 543 31.45 -12.51 32.58
CA GLU A 543 30.83 -12.18 31.30
C GLU A 543 29.90 -13.30 30.80
N ARG A 544 30.37 -14.55 30.86
CA ARG A 544 29.57 -15.74 30.52
C ARG A 544 28.28 -15.87 31.30
N SER A 545 28.16 -15.27 32.49
CA SER A 545 26.92 -15.31 33.28
C SER A 545 25.79 -14.49 32.65
N PHE A 546 26.12 -13.59 31.73
CA PHE A 546 25.17 -12.77 30.96
C PHE A 546 24.95 -13.27 29.53
N ASP A 547 25.56 -14.41 29.15
CA ASP A 547 25.48 -14.94 27.80
C ASP A 547 24.94 -16.38 27.78
N GLY A 548 24.56 -16.87 26.60
CA GLY A 548 23.89 -18.16 26.44
C GLY A 548 24.35 -18.91 25.18
N PRO A 549 24.35 -20.25 25.21
CA PRO A 549 24.86 -21.07 24.11
C PRO A 549 24.04 -20.96 22.81
N GLY A 550 22.80 -20.46 22.88
CA GLY A 550 21.91 -20.25 21.74
C GLY A 550 22.21 -19.01 20.90
N CYS A 551 22.99 -18.06 21.43
CA CYS A 551 23.33 -16.81 20.74
C CYS A 551 24.65 -16.89 19.97
N ALA A 552 25.03 -18.11 19.52
CA ALA A 552 26.36 -18.39 19.00
C ALA A 552 26.50 -18.18 17.48
N PHE A 553 25.64 -18.80 16.67
CA PHE A 553 25.78 -18.79 15.21
C PHE A 553 24.81 -17.82 14.52
N PRO A 554 25.27 -16.86 13.70
CA PRO A 554 26.66 -16.47 13.49
C PRO A 554 27.21 -15.63 14.66
N SER A 555 28.54 -15.58 14.83
CA SER A 555 29.16 -14.81 15.91
C SER A 555 29.00 -13.30 15.68
N PHE A 556 28.23 -12.64 16.54
CA PHE A 556 28.08 -11.19 16.51
C PHE A 556 29.40 -10.47 16.80
N HIS A 557 30.22 -10.97 17.73
CA HIS A 557 31.54 -10.41 18.05
C HIS A 557 32.39 -10.22 16.79
N VAL A 558 32.45 -11.24 15.96
CA VAL A 558 33.20 -11.22 14.69
C VAL A 558 32.57 -10.27 13.69
N SER A 559 31.26 -10.38 13.46
CA SER A 559 30.56 -9.54 12.47
C SER A 559 30.69 -8.05 12.78
N TRP A 560 30.54 -7.67 14.06
CA TRP A 560 30.65 -6.30 14.53
C TRP A 560 32.09 -5.79 14.48
N ALA A 561 33.07 -6.60 14.86
CA ALA A 561 34.47 -6.22 14.78
C ALA A 561 34.88 -5.88 13.33
N PHE A 562 34.60 -6.78 12.38
CA PHE A 562 34.93 -6.53 10.98
C PHE A 562 34.12 -5.37 10.37
N LEU A 563 32.86 -5.20 10.74
CA LEU A 563 32.06 -4.05 10.31
C LEU A 563 32.68 -2.76 10.84
N SER A 564 33.09 -2.72 12.11
CA SER A 564 33.79 -1.57 12.69
C SER A 564 35.11 -1.29 11.98
N ALA A 565 35.93 -2.31 11.72
CA ALA A 565 37.18 -2.14 10.97
C ALA A 565 36.96 -1.55 9.57
N TYR A 566 35.90 -1.98 8.88
CA TYR A 566 35.53 -1.43 7.58
C TYR A 566 35.27 0.08 7.65
N TYR A 567 34.48 0.55 8.62
CA TYR A 567 34.18 1.98 8.77
C TYR A 567 35.34 2.80 9.36
N TYR A 568 36.13 2.23 10.28
CA TYR A 568 37.38 2.85 10.71
C TYR A 568 38.33 3.07 9.53
N SER A 569 38.42 2.12 8.61
CA SER A 569 39.27 2.22 7.42
C SER A 569 38.83 3.31 6.43
N TRP A 570 37.54 3.67 6.41
CA TRP A 570 37.05 4.80 5.62
C TRP A 570 37.54 6.14 6.16
N ILE A 571 37.73 6.25 7.48
CA ILE A 571 38.15 7.48 8.15
C ILE A 571 39.69 7.58 8.16
N TYR A 572 40.35 6.48 8.51
CA TYR A 572 41.78 6.40 8.74
C TYR A 572 42.43 5.39 7.80
N ALA A 573 42.37 5.64 6.49
CA ALA A 573 42.84 4.72 5.46
C ALA A 573 44.30 4.26 5.67
N LYS A 574 45.19 5.12 6.19
CA LYS A 574 46.60 4.81 6.47
C LYS A 574 46.77 3.69 7.52
N TYR A 575 45.83 3.56 8.44
CA TYR A 575 45.88 2.61 9.56
C TYR A 575 44.93 1.43 9.37
N ASN A 576 44.42 1.21 8.14
CA ASN A 576 43.47 0.14 7.83
C ASN A 576 43.91 -1.24 8.34
N PHE A 577 45.18 -1.59 8.15
CA PHE A 577 45.76 -2.87 8.55
C PHE A 577 45.65 -3.11 10.06
N ILE A 578 45.81 -2.06 10.87
CA ILE A 578 45.69 -2.16 12.34
C ILE A 578 44.26 -2.56 12.72
N PHE A 579 43.24 -1.92 12.14
CA PHE A 579 41.84 -2.22 12.44
C PHE A 579 41.44 -3.65 12.06
N TYR A 580 41.90 -4.12 10.90
CA TYR A 580 41.65 -5.51 10.49
C TYR A 580 42.44 -6.52 11.34
N ILE A 581 43.69 -6.22 11.76
CA ILE A 581 44.40 -7.05 12.73
C ILE A 581 43.61 -7.16 14.03
N LEU A 582 43.13 -6.04 14.58
CA LEU A 582 42.36 -6.06 15.82
C LEU A 582 41.10 -6.93 15.68
N SER A 583 40.41 -6.85 14.53
CA SER A 583 39.25 -7.71 14.25
C SER A 583 39.61 -9.20 14.12
N ILE A 584 40.77 -9.51 13.55
CA ILE A 584 41.30 -10.89 13.50
C ILE A 584 41.63 -11.38 14.91
N LEU A 585 42.26 -10.54 15.76
CA LEU A 585 42.56 -10.89 17.15
C LEU A 585 41.29 -11.12 17.98
N ILE A 586 40.25 -10.29 17.80
CA ILE A 586 38.91 -10.51 18.36
C ILE A 586 38.32 -11.86 17.88
N SER A 587 38.48 -12.17 16.59
CA SER A 587 37.93 -13.41 16.03
C SER A 587 38.64 -14.66 16.56
N LEU A 588 39.97 -14.59 16.72
CA LEU A 588 40.76 -15.64 17.34
C LEU A 588 40.43 -15.77 18.82
N SER A 589 40.23 -14.66 19.53
CA SER A 589 39.86 -14.69 20.95
C SER A 589 38.52 -15.38 21.17
N CYS A 590 37.54 -15.23 20.28
CA CYS A 590 36.27 -15.96 20.36
C CYS A 590 36.45 -17.50 20.45
N ILE A 591 37.45 -18.05 19.76
CA ILE A 591 37.77 -19.49 19.77
C ILE A 591 38.59 -19.84 21.01
N THR A 592 39.60 -19.03 21.34
CA THR A 592 40.53 -19.33 22.44
C THR A 592 39.96 -19.05 23.81
N THR A 593 39.00 -18.14 23.96
CA THR A 593 38.18 -18.01 25.18
C THR A 593 37.15 -19.13 25.29
N GLY A 594 36.95 -19.94 24.23
CA GLY A 594 36.01 -21.05 24.21
C GLY A 594 34.54 -20.62 24.22
N MET A 595 34.23 -19.43 23.71
CA MET A 595 32.87 -18.87 23.61
C MET A 595 32.17 -19.24 22.29
N HIS A 596 32.94 -19.37 21.22
CA HIS A 596 32.44 -19.69 19.88
C HIS A 596 33.23 -20.85 19.27
N SER A 597 32.58 -21.57 18.37
CA SER A 597 33.25 -22.52 17.45
C SER A 597 33.84 -21.79 16.24
N ILE A 598 34.69 -22.50 15.49
CA ILE A 598 35.19 -22.03 14.19
C ILE A 598 34.03 -21.75 13.21
N ILE A 599 32.98 -22.57 13.22
CA ILE A 599 31.81 -22.38 12.34
C ILE A 599 31.11 -21.04 12.64
N ASP A 600 30.97 -20.69 13.91
CA ASP A 600 30.34 -19.44 14.33
C ASP A 600 31.15 -18.22 13.90
N VAL A 601 32.48 -18.30 14.04
CA VAL A 601 33.42 -17.25 13.61
C VAL A 601 33.38 -17.06 12.10
N VAL A 602 33.42 -18.14 11.33
CA VAL A 602 33.27 -18.09 9.86
C VAL A 602 31.90 -17.52 9.48
N GLY A 603 30.83 -17.93 10.17
CA GLY A 603 29.49 -17.40 9.99
C GLY A 603 29.42 -15.90 10.23
N GLY A 604 30.05 -15.41 11.31
CA GLY A 604 30.14 -13.97 11.62
C GLY A 604 30.88 -13.17 10.55
N PHE A 605 31.98 -13.72 10.01
CA PHE A 605 32.73 -13.09 8.92
C PHE A 605 31.93 -13.07 7.60
N LEU A 606 31.25 -14.17 7.26
CA LEU A 606 30.37 -14.22 6.08
C LEU A 606 29.21 -13.23 6.20
N LEU A 607 28.62 -13.10 7.39
CA LEU A 607 27.57 -12.12 7.65
C LEU A 607 28.08 -10.68 7.43
N PHE A 608 29.27 -10.35 7.93
CA PHE A 608 29.93 -9.07 7.64
C PHE A 608 30.07 -8.82 6.12
N LEU A 609 30.55 -9.81 5.36
CA LEU A 609 30.73 -9.69 3.92
C LEU A 609 29.40 -9.43 3.20
N ILE A 610 28.33 -10.14 3.60
CA ILE A 610 26.98 -9.94 3.06
C ILE A 610 26.51 -8.50 3.29
N CYS A 611 26.70 -7.96 4.50
CA CYS A 611 26.28 -6.60 4.86
C CYS A 611 27.00 -5.53 4.02
N VAL A 612 28.34 -5.57 3.99
CA VAL A 612 29.14 -4.57 3.25
C VAL A 612 28.97 -4.69 1.73
N LYS A 613 28.72 -5.90 1.21
CA LYS A 613 28.48 -6.15 -0.22
C LYS A 613 27.01 -6.05 -0.65
N ARG A 614 26.09 -5.65 0.24
CA ARG A 614 24.63 -5.61 -0.02
C ARG A 614 24.21 -4.96 -1.34
N ILE A 615 24.84 -3.87 -1.77
CA ILE A 615 24.49 -3.19 -3.03
C ILE A 615 24.87 -4.06 -4.24
N ARG A 616 26.04 -4.71 -4.19
CA ARG A 616 26.48 -5.62 -5.26
C ARG A 616 25.59 -6.86 -5.32
N LEU A 617 25.25 -7.43 -4.15
CA LEU A 617 24.33 -8.55 -4.04
C LEU A 617 22.94 -8.19 -4.57
N TRP A 618 22.42 -7.02 -4.21
CA TRP A 618 21.15 -6.51 -4.72
C TRP A 618 21.16 -6.37 -6.25
N ILE A 619 22.20 -5.75 -6.82
CA ILE A 619 22.31 -5.59 -8.28
C ILE A 619 22.37 -6.95 -8.97
N TYR A 620 23.13 -7.90 -8.42
CA TYR A 620 23.22 -9.27 -8.95
C TYR A 620 21.86 -9.97 -8.95
N ILE A 621 21.18 -9.99 -7.80
CA ILE A 621 19.84 -10.60 -7.65
C ILE A 621 18.82 -9.92 -8.58
N ARG A 622 18.82 -8.58 -8.64
CA ARG A 622 17.93 -7.80 -9.50
C ARG A 622 18.17 -8.13 -10.97
N ASN A 623 19.42 -8.22 -11.41
CA ASN A 623 19.79 -8.57 -12.78
C ASN A 623 19.39 -10.02 -13.11
N ASP A 624 19.53 -10.95 -12.19
CA ASP A 624 19.07 -12.33 -12.38
C ASP A 624 17.56 -12.42 -12.54
N PHE A 625 16.81 -11.66 -11.73
CA PHE A 625 15.36 -11.55 -11.91
C PHE A 625 14.98 -10.88 -13.24
N GLU A 626 15.72 -9.88 -13.69
CA GLU A 626 15.53 -9.25 -15.00
C GLU A 626 15.79 -10.23 -16.16
N ASN A 627 16.90 -10.98 -16.08
CA ASN A 627 17.25 -12.03 -17.03
C ASN A 627 16.15 -13.11 -17.07
N LEU A 628 15.69 -13.55 -15.90
CA LEU A 628 14.61 -14.53 -15.79
C LEU A 628 13.30 -14.01 -16.36
N ALA A 629 12.93 -12.76 -16.09
CA ALA A 629 11.72 -12.13 -16.63
C ALA A 629 11.73 -12.03 -18.17
N ASN A 630 12.91 -11.90 -18.77
CA ASN A 630 13.08 -11.86 -20.23
C ASN A 630 13.41 -13.22 -20.86
N SER A 631 13.50 -14.30 -20.06
CA SER A 631 13.90 -15.64 -20.51
C SER A 631 12.80 -16.46 -21.19
N TRP A 632 11.60 -15.90 -21.38
CA TRP A 632 10.48 -16.64 -21.96
C TRP A 632 10.90 -17.29 -23.28
N SER A 633 10.73 -18.61 -23.33
CA SER A 633 11.07 -19.45 -24.49
C SER A 633 10.14 -20.65 -24.52
N CYS A 634 9.94 -21.21 -25.71
CA CYS A 634 9.12 -22.40 -25.89
C CYS A 634 9.80 -23.43 -26.79
N TYR A 635 9.64 -24.70 -26.43
CA TYR A 635 10.07 -25.85 -27.22
C TYR A 635 8.83 -26.48 -27.85
N ARG A 636 8.90 -26.80 -29.15
CA ARG A 636 7.80 -27.45 -29.87
C ARG A 636 8.19 -28.87 -30.24
N ILE A 637 7.35 -29.83 -29.89
CA ILE A 637 7.46 -31.24 -30.27
C ILE A 637 6.16 -31.60 -31.01
N GLY A 638 6.19 -31.55 -32.34
CA GLY A 638 4.97 -31.66 -33.15
C GLY A 638 3.97 -30.55 -32.80
N ARG A 639 2.73 -30.93 -32.47
CA ARG A 639 1.65 -29.99 -32.08
C ARG A 639 1.74 -29.51 -30.62
N LEU A 640 2.63 -30.09 -29.84
CA LEU A 640 2.78 -29.82 -28.41
C LEU A 640 3.81 -28.72 -28.19
N ARG A 641 3.47 -27.73 -27.37
CA ARG A 641 4.31 -26.61 -26.97
C ARG A 641 4.59 -26.69 -25.47
N ILE A 642 5.87 -26.67 -25.12
CA ILE A 642 6.37 -26.67 -23.75
C ILE A 642 7.02 -25.32 -23.50
N ILE A 643 6.49 -24.55 -22.56
CA ILE A 643 7.08 -23.27 -22.15
C ILE A 643 8.17 -23.57 -21.11
N ASN A 644 9.30 -22.85 -21.14
CA ASN A 644 10.39 -23.06 -20.17
C ASN A 644 9.94 -22.95 -18.70
N SER A 645 8.91 -22.15 -18.42
CA SER A 645 8.28 -22.05 -17.09
C SER A 645 7.67 -23.36 -16.56
N SER A 646 7.48 -24.38 -17.42
CA SER A 646 7.05 -25.73 -17.07
C SER A 646 7.93 -26.39 -16.01
N PHE A 647 9.24 -26.10 -16.03
CA PHE A 647 10.19 -26.62 -15.06
C PHE A 647 9.81 -26.23 -13.61
N TYR A 648 9.43 -24.97 -13.40
CA TYR A 648 9.04 -24.50 -12.06
C TYR A 648 7.73 -25.09 -11.58
N VAL A 649 6.80 -25.40 -12.49
CA VAL A 649 5.56 -26.13 -12.13
C VAL A 649 5.90 -27.55 -11.70
N PHE A 650 6.74 -28.24 -12.46
CA PHE A 650 7.20 -29.60 -12.14
C PHE A 650 7.86 -29.66 -10.76
N VAL A 651 8.84 -28.78 -10.52
CA VAL A 651 9.59 -28.71 -9.25
C VAL A 651 8.65 -28.38 -8.10
N SER A 652 7.79 -27.36 -8.26
CA SER A 652 6.84 -26.93 -7.23
C SER A 652 5.88 -28.05 -6.82
N ALA A 653 5.24 -28.73 -7.78
CA ALA A 653 4.30 -29.81 -7.53
C ALA A 653 4.97 -31.09 -7.01
N SER A 654 6.20 -31.39 -7.44
CA SER A 654 6.94 -32.55 -6.94
C SER A 654 7.40 -32.35 -5.50
N ILE A 655 7.90 -31.15 -5.17
CA ILE A 655 8.30 -30.79 -3.81
C ILE A 655 7.08 -30.77 -2.88
N ASP A 656 5.96 -30.19 -3.33
CA ASP A 656 4.67 -30.23 -2.61
C ASP A 656 4.30 -31.65 -2.19
N ALA A 657 4.11 -32.52 -3.19
CA ALA A 657 3.72 -33.90 -2.96
C ALA A 657 4.72 -34.61 -2.05
N PHE A 658 6.03 -34.41 -2.25
CA PHE A 658 7.05 -35.06 -1.43
C PHE A 658 7.02 -34.63 0.03
N ILE A 659 6.93 -33.32 0.30
CA ILE A 659 6.85 -32.80 1.67
C ILE A 659 5.59 -33.32 2.35
N ILE A 660 4.45 -33.27 1.67
CA ILE A 660 3.17 -33.68 2.27
C ILE A 660 3.11 -35.19 2.47
N PHE A 661 3.60 -36.01 1.54
CA PHE A 661 3.77 -37.46 1.77
C PHE A 661 4.66 -37.75 2.98
N SER A 662 5.76 -37.00 3.12
CA SER A 662 6.70 -37.17 4.23
C SER A 662 6.10 -36.78 5.59
N LEU A 663 5.12 -35.87 5.61
CA LEU A 663 4.46 -35.41 6.83
C LEU A 663 3.21 -36.24 7.20
N ILE A 664 2.42 -36.66 6.21
CA ILE A 664 1.16 -37.38 6.43
C ILE A 664 1.36 -38.90 6.41
N GLY A 665 2.21 -39.41 5.53
CA GLY A 665 2.47 -40.85 5.34
C GLY A 665 1.46 -41.59 4.46
N ASP A 666 0.42 -40.93 3.94
CA ASP A 666 -0.58 -41.51 3.05
C ASP A 666 -0.48 -40.94 1.62
N ILE A 667 0.01 -41.76 0.69
CA ILE A 667 0.21 -41.38 -0.71
C ILE A 667 -1.15 -41.18 -1.41
N SER A 668 -2.10 -42.08 -1.17
CA SER A 668 -3.39 -42.10 -1.86
C SER A 668 -4.28 -40.92 -1.49
N GLY A 669 -4.35 -40.59 -0.20
CA GLY A 669 -5.07 -39.43 0.31
C GLY A 669 -4.48 -38.15 -0.25
N VAL A 670 -3.17 -37.95 -0.17
CA VAL A 670 -2.53 -36.72 -0.66
C VAL A 670 -2.69 -36.55 -2.17
N LEU A 671 -2.55 -37.62 -2.96
CA LEU A 671 -2.85 -37.57 -4.40
C LEU A 671 -4.31 -37.20 -4.68
N LEU A 672 -5.26 -37.72 -3.90
CA LEU A 672 -6.68 -37.36 -4.04
C LEU A 672 -6.93 -35.87 -3.79
N ILE A 673 -6.33 -35.30 -2.74
CA ILE A 673 -6.43 -33.85 -2.45
C ILE A 673 -5.85 -33.05 -3.62
N ASN A 674 -4.64 -33.40 -4.05
CA ASN A 674 -3.91 -32.69 -5.09
C ASN A 674 -4.61 -32.77 -6.46
N LEU A 675 -5.17 -33.93 -6.82
CA LEU A 675 -5.97 -34.11 -8.02
C LEU A 675 -7.32 -33.37 -7.93
N SER A 676 -7.97 -33.37 -6.76
CA SER A 676 -9.20 -32.59 -6.51
C SER A 676 -8.95 -31.10 -6.70
N SER A 677 -7.84 -30.57 -6.18
CA SER A 677 -7.41 -29.18 -6.37
C SER A 677 -7.22 -28.84 -7.85
N LEU A 678 -6.47 -29.67 -8.60
CA LEU A 678 -6.25 -29.45 -10.03
C LEU A 678 -7.55 -29.55 -10.84
N PHE A 679 -8.41 -30.53 -10.53
CA PHE A 679 -9.69 -30.71 -11.20
C PHE A 679 -10.60 -29.50 -10.99
N MET A 680 -10.77 -29.05 -9.74
CA MET A 680 -11.61 -27.91 -9.43
C MET A 680 -11.03 -26.60 -9.98
N ALA A 681 -9.70 -26.45 -10.02
CA ALA A 681 -9.05 -25.32 -10.69
C ALA A 681 -9.38 -25.29 -12.19
N ALA A 682 -9.40 -26.44 -12.87
CA ALA A 682 -9.80 -26.53 -14.27
C ALA A 682 -11.29 -26.19 -14.47
N VAL A 683 -12.18 -26.70 -13.61
CA VAL A 683 -13.62 -26.40 -13.64
C VAL A 683 -13.86 -24.91 -13.45
N TRP A 684 -13.29 -24.32 -12.39
CA TRP A 684 -13.43 -22.90 -12.08
C TRP A 684 -12.96 -22.01 -13.22
N GLY A 685 -11.75 -22.27 -13.73
CA GLY A 685 -11.18 -21.48 -14.83
C GLY A 685 -12.10 -21.47 -16.05
N GLN A 686 -12.74 -22.59 -16.37
CA GLN A 686 -13.61 -22.71 -17.54
C GLN A 686 -14.96 -22.01 -17.39
N TYR A 687 -15.58 -22.09 -16.22
CA TYR A 687 -16.92 -21.55 -16.02
C TYR A 687 -16.92 -20.08 -15.63
N ILE A 688 -15.88 -19.60 -14.95
CA ILE A 688 -15.85 -18.26 -14.36
C ILE A 688 -14.84 -17.34 -15.05
N GLU A 689 -13.62 -17.81 -15.30
CA GLU A 689 -12.50 -16.96 -15.77
C GLU A 689 -12.29 -17.02 -17.30
N ARG A 690 -13.27 -17.55 -18.04
CA ARG A 690 -13.19 -17.73 -19.48
C ARG A 690 -13.01 -16.39 -20.21
N SER A 691 -12.02 -16.34 -21.11
CA SER A 691 -11.86 -15.24 -22.08
C SER A 691 -11.79 -15.78 -23.51
N SER A 692 -12.01 -14.92 -24.51
CA SER A 692 -11.97 -15.29 -25.93
C SER A 692 -10.61 -15.80 -26.41
N GLY A 693 -9.52 -15.49 -25.68
CA GLY A 693 -8.15 -15.91 -26.00
C GLY A 693 -7.63 -17.13 -25.24
N LEU A 694 -8.35 -17.64 -24.23
CA LEU A 694 -7.89 -18.71 -23.34
C LEU A 694 -8.82 -19.93 -23.42
N SER A 695 -8.30 -21.08 -23.87
CA SER A 695 -9.08 -22.33 -23.93
C SER A 695 -8.79 -23.30 -22.77
N ARG A 696 -7.70 -23.10 -22.01
CA ARG A 696 -7.32 -23.85 -20.80
C ARG A 696 -6.91 -22.94 -19.61
N PRO A 697 -7.79 -22.06 -19.08
CA PRO A 697 -7.51 -21.35 -17.84
C PRO A 697 -7.64 -22.30 -16.62
N PHE A 698 -6.73 -22.18 -15.66
CA PHE A 698 -6.85 -22.79 -14.34
C PHE A 698 -7.04 -21.68 -13.31
N GLY A 699 -8.15 -21.73 -12.58
CA GLY A 699 -8.53 -20.72 -11.61
C GLY A 699 -7.95 -20.98 -10.23
N TYR A 700 -7.40 -19.94 -9.60
CA TYR A 700 -6.80 -20.02 -8.27
C TYR A 700 -7.83 -20.38 -7.19
N PHE A 701 -9.00 -19.75 -7.20
CA PHE A 701 -10.06 -20.03 -6.22
C PHE A 701 -10.60 -21.47 -6.35
N GLY A 702 -10.69 -21.98 -7.59
CA GLY A 702 -11.00 -23.39 -7.83
C GLY A 702 -9.99 -24.33 -7.20
N PHE A 703 -8.70 -24.02 -7.28
CA PHE A 703 -7.64 -24.80 -6.63
C PHE A 703 -7.84 -24.87 -5.11
N ILE A 704 -8.12 -23.73 -4.46
CA ILE A 704 -8.38 -23.68 -3.01
C ILE A 704 -9.61 -24.50 -2.64
N ILE A 705 -10.73 -24.31 -3.35
CA ILE A 705 -11.97 -25.04 -3.07
C ILE A 705 -11.76 -26.55 -3.22
N GLY A 706 -11.08 -26.97 -4.30
CA GLY A 706 -10.77 -28.37 -4.54
C GLY A 706 -9.87 -28.96 -3.46
N GLY A 707 -8.92 -28.20 -2.93
CA GLY A 707 -8.06 -28.60 -1.82
C GLY A 707 -8.82 -28.75 -0.50
N VAL A 708 -9.70 -27.80 -0.17
CA VAL A 708 -10.55 -27.89 1.03
C VAL A 708 -11.49 -29.09 0.94
N VAL A 709 -12.22 -29.24 -0.17
CA VAL A 709 -13.12 -30.39 -0.38
C VAL A 709 -12.34 -31.70 -0.34
N GLY A 710 -11.21 -31.77 -1.05
CA GLY A 710 -10.34 -32.94 -1.03
C GLY A 710 -9.84 -33.29 0.37
N SER A 711 -9.44 -32.29 1.15
CA SER A 711 -8.95 -32.50 2.52
C SER A 711 -10.05 -33.03 3.46
N LEU A 712 -11.30 -32.58 3.31
CA LEU A 712 -12.44 -33.07 4.09
C LEU A 712 -12.80 -34.50 3.70
N ILE A 713 -12.82 -34.80 2.40
CA ILE A 713 -13.02 -36.16 1.88
C ILE A 713 -11.95 -37.10 2.44
N VAL A 714 -10.68 -36.72 2.34
CA VAL A 714 -9.57 -37.56 2.83
C VAL A 714 -9.62 -37.72 4.35
N SER A 715 -9.92 -36.65 5.08
CA SER A 715 -10.07 -36.73 6.53
C SER A 715 -11.18 -37.71 6.92
N TRP A 716 -12.31 -37.70 6.20
CA TRP A 716 -13.43 -38.62 6.42
C TRP A 716 -13.09 -40.07 6.05
N PHE A 717 -12.61 -40.32 4.83
CA PHE A 717 -12.40 -41.67 4.33
C PHE A 717 -11.19 -42.38 4.91
N TYR A 718 -10.08 -41.65 5.12
CA TYR A 718 -8.83 -42.22 5.63
C TYR A 718 -8.69 -42.04 7.15
N SER A 719 -9.67 -41.43 7.81
CA SER A 719 -9.65 -41.14 9.25
C SER A 719 -8.41 -40.35 9.70
N ILE A 720 -7.83 -39.56 8.80
CA ILE A 720 -6.69 -38.68 9.10
C ILE A 720 -7.26 -37.39 9.72
N PRO A 721 -6.78 -36.95 10.89
CA PRO A 721 -7.26 -35.71 11.49
C PRO A 721 -7.09 -34.53 10.53
N HIS A 722 -8.16 -33.77 10.29
CA HIS A 722 -8.15 -32.67 9.32
C HIS A 722 -7.04 -31.65 9.60
N ILE A 723 -6.79 -31.35 10.88
CA ILE A 723 -5.71 -30.46 11.28
C ILE A 723 -4.33 -30.96 10.84
N ARG A 724 -4.06 -32.28 10.89
CA ARG A 724 -2.78 -32.84 10.42
C ARG A 724 -2.58 -32.57 8.93
N ILE A 725 -3.65 -32.69 8.14
CA ILE A 725 -3.64 -32.37 6.71
C ILE A 725 -3.36 -30.87 6.53
N LEU A 726 -4.15 -30.00 7.18
CA LEU A 726 -3.98 -28.55 7.06
C LEU A 726 -2.58 -28.09 7.48
N SER A 727 -2.01 -28.63 8.54
CA SER A 727 -0.66 -28.30 9.00
C SER A 727 0.42 -28.76 8.04
N ALA A 728 0.27 -29.94 7.42
CA ALA A 728 1.19 -30.39 6.38
C ALA A 728 1.18 -29.43 5.18
N TYR A 729 -0.01 -29.01 4.73
CA TYR A 729 -0.13 -28.00 3.68
C TYR A 729 0.39 -26.62 4.12
N ALA A 730 0.20 -26.21 5.38
CA ALA A 730 0.73 -24.95 5.89
C ALA A 730 2.28 -24.93 5.93
N LEU A 731 2.91 -26.07 6.24
CA LEU A 731 4.37 -26.23 6.20
C LEU A 731 4.92 -26.32 4.77
N ALA A 732 4.17 -26.90 3.85
CA ALA A 732 4.59 -27.05 2.45
C ALA A 732 4.34 -25.77 1.62
N SER A 733 3.22 -25.08 1.86
CA SER A 733 2.73 -23.95 1.04
C SER A 733 3.73 -22.83 0.80
N PRO A 734 4.51 -22.35 1.79
CA PRO A 734 5.46 -21.28 1.55
C PRO A 734 6.50 -21.65 0.48
N TRP A 735 7.03 -22.87 0.52
CA TRP A 735 8.01 -23.35 -0.48
C TRP A 735 7.39 -23.43 -1.88
N ILE A 736 6.18 -23.96 -1.96
CA ILE A 736 5.45 -24.16 -3.23
C ILE A 736 5.10 -22.81 -3.85
N GLN A 737 4.57 -21.89 -3.04
CA GLN A 737 4.26 -20.54 -3.47
C GLN A 737 5.52 -19.80 -3.89
N GLY A 738 6.63 -19.95 -3.16
CA GLY A 738 7.92 -19.39 -3.53
C GLY A 738 8.38 -19.87 -4.92
N VAL A 739 8.45 -21.19 -5.13
CA VAL A 739 8.86 -21.75 -6.43
C VAL A 739 7.90 -21.33 -7.56
N GLY A 740 6.60 -21.32 -7.27
CA GLY A 740 5.56 -20.89 -8.23
C GLY A 740 5.72 -19.45 -8.72
N ARG A 741 6.35 -18.55 -7.93
CA ARG A 741 6.59 -17.17 -8.33
C ARG A 741 7.63 -17.03 -9.44
N PHE A 742 8.58 -17.96 -9.58
CA PHE A 742 9.51 -17.95 -10.73
C PHE A 742 8.80 -18.12 -12.07
N ARG A 743 7.79 -19.00 -12.11
CA ARG A 743 6.88 -19.09 -13.27
C ARG A 743 6.17 -17.76 -13.53
N CYS A 744 5.67 -17.09 -12.49
CA CYS A 744 5.00 -15.80 -12.64
C CYS A 744 5.92 -14.71 -13.20
N ILE A 745 7.21 -14.74 -12.85
CA ILE A 745 8.22 -13.81 -13.37
C ILE A 745 8.40 -13.99 -14.88
N ILE A 746 8.55 -15.24 -15.34
CA ILE A 746 8.69 -15.56 -16.78
C ILE A 746 7.45 -15.13 -17.59
N HIS A 747 6.24 -15.35 -17.05
CA HIS A 747 5.00 -14.97 -17.74
C HIS A 747 4.63 -13.49 -17.59
N GLY A 748 5.27 -12.76 -16.66
CA GLY A 748 4.91 -11.37 -16.37
C GLY A 748 3.60 -11.17 -15.62
N CYS A 749 3.10 -12.16 -14.88
CA CYS A 749 1.91 -12.00 -14.03
C CYS A 749 2.30 -11.67 -12.57
N CYS A 750 1.37 -11.10 -11.80
CA CYS A 750 1.61 -10.60 -10.43
C CYS A 750 2.75 -9.59 -10.34
N HIS A 751 2.96 -8.82 -11.41
CA HIS A 751 4.02 -7.83 -11.56
C HIS A 751 3.77 -6.54 -10.75
N GLY A 752 4.86 -5.82 -10.48
CA GLY A 752 4.83 -4.57 -9.76
C GLY A 752 4.45 -3.37 -10.63
N ARG A 753 4.16 -2.25 -9.98
CA ARG A 753 3.99 -0.94 -10.63
C ARG A 753 5.34 -0.32 -11.00
N SER A 754 5.31 0.72 -11.82
CA SER A 754 6.48 1.48 -12.24
C SER A 754 7.25 2.05 -11.03
N THR A 755 8.57 2.06 -11.14
CA THR A 755 9.52 2.46 -10.10
C THR A 755 10.82 2.98 -10.72
N ASN A 756 11.82 3.29 -9.90
CA ASN A 756 13.11 3.75 -10.37
C ASN A 756 14.04 2.60 -10.81
N GLN A 757 15.07 2.94 -11.57
CA GLN A 757 16.07 1.99 -12.07
C GLN A 757 16.77 1.18 -10.97
N PHE A 758 17.01 1.78 -9.81
CA PHE A 758 17.73 1.09 -8.72
C PHE A 758 16.90 -0.06 -8.11
N LEU A 759 15.58 0.12 -8.01
CA LEU A 759 14.67 -0.84 -7.38
C LEU A 759 14.00 -1.80 -8.38
N GLY A 760 13.83 -1.38 -9.63
CA GLY A 760 13.04 -2.10 -10.62
C GLY A 760 13.83 -2.94 -11.61
N ILE A 761 13.13 -3.84 -12.30
CA ILE A 761 13.62 -4.60 -13.46
C ILE A 761 12.96 -4.10 -14.75
N LEU A 762 13.66 -4.24 -15.86
CA LEU A 762 13.19 -3.90 -17.19
C LEU A 762 12.71 -5.15 -17.94
N ILE A 763 11.46 -5.16 -18.39
CA ILE A 763 10.92 -6.26 -19.19
C ILE A 763 10.71 -5.77 -20.62
N THR A 764 11.33 -6.47 -21.57
CA THR A 764 11.32 -6.12 -23.01
C THR A 764 10.70 -7.21 -23.87
N ASN A 765 10.62 -8.44 -23.35
CA ASN A 765 10.06 -9.59 -24.06
C ASN A 765 8.55 -9.42 -24.31
N SER A 766 8.14 -9.41 -25.58
CA SER A 766 6.76 -9.14 -26.00
C SER A 766 5.74 -10.21 -25.55
N GLN A 767 6.20 -11.43 -25.25
CA GLN A 767 5.35 -12.53 -24.75
C GLN A 767 5.03 -12.39 -23.26
N SER A 768 5.73 -11.50 -22.55
CA SER A 768 5.41 -11.21 -21.15
C SER A 768 4.12 -10.40 -21.06
N ARG A 769 3.24 -10.78 -20.11
CA ARG A 769 1.99 -10.05 -19.83
C ARG A 769 2.22 -8.59 -19.43
N VAL A 770 3.39 -8.27 -18.90
CA VAL A 770 3.80 -6.89 -18.63
C VAL A 770 3.81 -6.06 -19.91
N CYS A 771 4.35 -6.62 -21.00
CA CYS A 771 4.41 -5.96 -22.29
C CYS A 771 3.08 -6.05 -23.05
N SER A 772 2.44 -7.23 -23.08
CA SER A 772 1.24 -7.46 -23.90
C SER A 772 -0.06 -6.93 -23.29
N LEU A 773 -0.24 -7.03 -21.97
CA LEU A 773 -1.48 -6.64 -21.29
C LEU A 773 -1.36 -5.28 -20.58
N SER A 774 -0.30 -5.09 -19.80
CA SER A 774 -0.14 -3.87 -18.98
C SER A 774 0.49 -2.70 -19.74
N LYS A 775 1.07 -2.94 -20.92
CA LYS A 775 1.75 -1.95 -21.77
C LYS A 775 2.94 -1.23 -21.09
N LEU A 776 3.57 -1.86 -20.09
CA LEU A 776 4.71 -1.31 -19.35
C LEU A 776 6.07 -1.71 -19.96
N LYS A 777 6.12 -1.84 -21.30
CA LYS A 777 7.37 -2.18 -22.00
C LYS A 777 8.36 -1.02 -21.84
N ASN A 778 9.62 -1.34 -21.54
CA ASN A 778 10.70 -0.37 -21.31
C ASN A 778 10.52 0.53 -20.06
N GLU A 779 9.62 0.17 -19.14
CA GLU A 779 9.53 0.82 -17.82
C GLU A 779 10.15 -0.07 -16.75
N TYR A 780 10.84 0.55 -15.78
CA TYR A 780 11.32 -0.16 -14.60
C TYR A 780 10.14 -0.45 -13.66
N ILE A 781 9.93 -1.71 -13.32
CA ILE A 781 8.83 -2.12 -12.43
C ILE A 781 9.34 -2.85 -11.19
N HIS A 782 8.59 -2.76 -10.09
CA HIS A 782 8.89 -3.51 -8.87
C HIS A 782 8.84 -5.04 -9.12
N ILE A 783 9.77 -5.78 -8.50
CA ILE A 783 9.81 -7.26 -8.54
C ILE A 783 8.93 -7.85 -7.43
N THR A 784 7.62 -7.58 -7.46
CA THR A 784 6.68 -8.05 -6.43
C THR A 784 6.67 -9.56 -6.27
N GLN A 785 6.93 -10.30 -7.33
CA GLN A 785 7.10 -11.75 -7.26
C GLN A 785 8.32 -12.15 -6.44
N GLY A 786 9.42 -11.40 -6.55
CA GLY A 786 10.63 -11.58 -5.73
C GLY A 786 10.38 -11.26 -4.25
N TYR A 787 9.63 -10.20 -3.97
CA TYR A 787 9.20 -9.89 -2.59
C TYR A 787 8.36 -11.03 -2.01
N SER A 788 7.50 -11.64 -2.82
CA SER A 788 6.72 -12.82 -2.43
C SER A 788 7.59 -14.05 -2.17
N ILE A 789 8.64 -14.28 -2.96
CA ILE A 789 9.58 -15.40 -2.74
C ILE A 789 10.25 -15.22 -1.38
N LEU A 790 10.80 -14.03 -1.12
CA LEU A 790 11.47 -13.73 0.13
C LEU A 790 10.55 -13.90 1.35
N SER A 791 9.32 -13.36 1.29
CA SER A 791 8.39 -13.49 2.41
C SER A 791 7.98 -14.93 2.68
N ASN A 792 7.75 -15.72 1.63
CA ASN A 792 7.44 -17.14 1.78
C ASN A 792 8.62 -17.94 2.36
N MET A 793 9.87 -17.65 1.97
CA MET A 793 11.03 -18.30 2.56
C MET A 793 11.13 -18.00 4.06
N ILE A 794 10.95 -16.73 4.45
CA ILE A 794 10.98 -16.30 5.85
C ILE A 794 9.88 -17.00 6.67
N ILE A 795 8.64 -16.97 6.17
CA ILE A 795 7.49 -17.60 6.83
C ILE A 795 7.68 -19.12 6.91
N GLY A 796 8.11 -19.76 5.82
CA GLY A 796 8.33 -21.20 5.76
C GLY A 796 9.34 -21.66 6.81
N MET A 797 10.52 -21.06 6.82
CA MET A 797 11.55 -21.37 7.82
C MET A 797 11.06 -21.17 9.26
N LEU A 798 10.32 -20.08 9.54
CA LEU A 798 9.72 -19.83 10.85
C LEU A 798 8.73 -20.94 11.24
N LEU A 799 7.80 -21.32 10.35
CA LEU A 799 6.82 -22.36 10.64
C LEU A 799 7.49 -23.72 10.87
N TRP A 800 8.50 -24.05 10.07
CA TRP A 800 9.29 -25.28 10.26
C TRP A 800 10.04 -25.28 11.58
N ARG A 801 10.64 -24.14 11.96
CA ARG A 801 11.29 -23.97 13.25
C ARG A 801 10.32 -24.18 14.41
N LEU A 802 9.16 -23.55 14.37
CA LEU A 802 8.13 -23.67 15.41
C LEU A 802 7.59 -25.09 15.50
N TRP A 803 7.34 -25.75 14.36
CA TRP A 803 6.89 -27.13 14.32
C TRP A 803 7.95 -28.09 14.92
N TYR A 804 9.24 -27.89 14.60
CA TYR A 804 10.33 -28.68 15.17
C TYR A 804 10.51 -28.45 16.69
N SER A 805 10.11 -27.28 17.18
CA SER A 805 10.00 -26.97 18.61
C SER A 805 8.73 -27.52 19.27
N ASN A 806 8.00 -28.42 18.59
CA ASN A 806 6.76 -29.06 19.08
C ASN A 806 5.62 -28.08 19.42
N ILE A 807 5.55 -26.94 18.73
CA ILE A 807 4.41 -26.03 18.83
C ILE A 807 3.17 -26.68 18.20
N SER A 808 2.00 -26.41 18.80
CA SER A 808 0.71 -26.96 18.35
C SER A 808 0.44 -26.74 16.86
N LEU A 809 -0.10 -27.79 16.22
CA LEU A 809 -0.46 -27.80 14.80
C LEU A 809 -1.46 -26.70 14.42
N TYR A 810 -2.38 -26.33 15.33
CA TYR A 810 -3.30 -25.19 15.16
C TYR A 810 -2.57 -23.84 15.13
N VAL A 811 -1.52 -23.70 15.94
CA VAL A 811 -0.68 -22.49 15.94
C VAL A 811 0.10 -22.39 14.64
N ILE A 812 0.60 -23.50 14.10
CA ILE A 812 1.29 -23.52 12.80
C ILE A 812 0.36 -23.06 11.66
N VAL A 813 -0.85 -23.60 11.59
CA VAL A 813 -1.83 -23.20 10.55
C VAL A 813 -2.28 -21.76 10.74
N SER A 814 -2.54 -21.33 11.97
CA SER A 814 -2.95 -19.94 12.24
C SER A 814 -1.86 -18.93 11.87
N LEU A 815 -0.60 -19.18 12.28
CA LEU A 815 0.52 -18.32 11.92
C LEU A 815 0.75 -18.27 10.42
N TYR A 816 0.57 -19.38 9.70
CA TYR A 816 0.62 -19.37 8.23
C TYR A 816 -0.37 -18.35 7.66
N PHE A 817 -1.65 -18.40 8.06
CA PHE A 817 -2.68 -17.47 7.57
C PHE A 817 -2.43 -16.01 7.99
N ILE A 818 -2.01 -15.78 9.23
CA ILE A 818 -1.74 -14.42 9.74
C ILE A 818 -0.55 -13.80 9.01
N LEU A 819 0.58 -14.50 8.97
CA LEU A 819 1.82 -13.97 8.39
C LEU A 819 1.73 -13.83 6.87
N ILE A 820 1.09 -14.78 6.17
CA ILE A 820 0.87 -14.65 4.73
C ILE A 820 -0.10 -13.51 4.42
N GLY A 821 -1.16 -13.34 5.23
CA GLY A 821 -2.10 -12.22 5.10
C GLY A 821 -1.39 -10.88 5.27
N GLN A 822 -0.63 -10.71 6.35
CA GLN A 822 0.17 -9.51 6.60
C GLN A 822 1.16 -9.21 5.47
N SER A 823 1.92 -10.23 5.03
CA SER A 823 2.87 -10.08 3.91
C SER A 823 2.17 -9.67 2.61
N ARG A 824 1.04 -10.30 2.27
CA ARG A 824 0.28 -10.01 1.05
C ARG A 824 -0.33 -8.61 1.09
N PHE A 825 -0.79 -8.16 2.26
CA PHE A 825 -1.31 -6.80 2.44
C PHE A 825 -0.27 -5.73 2.06
N ILE A 826 1.00 -5.94 2.46
CA ILE A 826 2.13 -5.07 2.10
C ILE A 826 2.50 -5.22 0.62
N GLU A 827 2.63 -6.44 0.12
CA GLU A 827 3.00 -6.71 -1.28
C GLU A 827 2.03 -6.05 -2.27
N GLU A 828 0.72 -6.11 -1.98
CA GLU A 828 -0.35 -5.62 -2.85
C GLU A 828 -0.23 -4.12 -3.13
N ARG A 829 0.38 -3.37 -2.21
CA ARG A 829 0.74 -1.96 -2.43
C ARG A 829 1.64 -1.76 -3.66
N PHE A 830 2.63 -2.64 -3.83
CA PHE A 830 3.62 -2.51 -4.89
C PHE A 830 3.15 -3.11 -6.22
N ARG A 831 2.01 -3.81 -6.25
CA ARG A 831 1.46 -4.41 -7.48
C ARG A 831 0.91 -3.39 -8.46
N GLY A 832 1.14 -3.65 -9.75
CA GLY A 832 0.74 -2.80 -10.89
C GLY A 832 -0.38 -3.39 -11.76
N GLU A 833 -1.09 -4.42 -11.29
CA GLU A 833 -2.17 -5.06 -12.08
C GLU A 833 -3.41 -4.17 -12.17
N ILE A 834 -3.72 -3.70 -13.40
CA ILE A 834 -4.85 -2.78 -13.71
C ILE A 834 -6.21 -3.41 -13.37
N GLN A 835 -6.30 -4.75 -13.36
CA GLN A 835 -7.55 -5.50 -13.17
C GLN A 835 -8.00 -5.55 -11.70
N THR A 836 -7.13 -5.21 -10.75
CA THR A 836 -7.46 -5.32 -9.32
C THR A 836 -8.40 -4.20 -8.90
N LYS A 837 -9.64 -4.57 -8.55
CA LYS A 837 -10.65 -3.63 -8.06
C LYS A 837 -10.25 -3.03 -6.71
N VAL A 838 -10.53 -1.74 -6.54
CA VAL A 838 -10.34 -1.00 -5.27
C VAL A 838 -11.70 -0.76 -4.64
N TYR A 839 -11.85 -1.14 -3.37
CA TYR A 839 -13.03 -0.96 -2.54
C TYR A 839 -12.65 -0.24 -1.25
N PHE A 840 -13.31 0.87 -0.93
CA PHE A 840 -13.03 1.67 0.27
C PHE A 840 -11.53 1.97 0.45
N LYS A 841 -10.87 2.47 -0.61
CA LYS A 841 -9.44 2.82 -0.67
C LYS A 841 -8.45 1.64 -0.58
N LEU A 842 -8.91 0.41 -0.32
CA LEU A 842 -8.08 -0.81 -0.32
C LEU A 842 -8.31 -1.65 -1.58
N LYS A 843 -7.25 -2.30 -2.06
CA LYS A 843 -7.35 -3.27 -3.16
C LYS A 843 -8.09 -4.55 -2.69
N MET A 844 -8.78 -5.24 -3.59
CA MET A 844 -9.52 -6.47 -3.25
C MET A 844 -8.65 -7.52 -2.51
N TYR A 845 -7.39 -7.69 -2.92
CA TYR A 845 -6.48 -8.64 -2.26
C TYR A 845 -6.00 -8.18 -0.88
N GLN A 846 -6.04 -6.87 -0.58
CA GLN A 846 -5.82 -6.37 0.79
C GLN A 846 -6.98 -6.75 1.70
N TRP A 847 -8.24 -6.69 1.21
CA TRP A 847 -9.39 -7.21 1.94
C TRP A 847 -9.30 -8.72 2.17
N LEU A 848 -8.91 -9.49 1.16
CA LEU A 848 -8.67 -10.93 1.31
C LEU A 848 -7.57 -11.22 2.33
N SER A 849 -6.53 -10.38 2.37
CA SER A 849 -5.44 -10.50 3.34
C SER A 849 -5.93 -10.27 4.78
N ILE A 850 -6.80 -9.28 5.01
CA ILE A 850 -7.45 -9.07 6.31
C ILE A 850 -8.28 -10.30 6.68
N PHE A 851 -9.05 -10.85 5.74
CA PHE A 851 -9.84 -12.06 5.97
C PHE A 851 -8.97 -13.26 6.37
N PHE A 852 -7.81 -13.45 5.75
CA PHE A 852 -6.86 -14.50 6.15
C PHE A 852 -6.32 -14.29 7.56
N VAL A 853 -5.98 -13.06 7.95
CA VAL A 853 -5.57 -12.75 9.33
C VAL A 853 -6.68 -13.13 10.32
N LEU A 854 -7.94 -12.80 10.02
CA LEU A 854 -9.09 -13.15 10.88
C LEU A 854 -9.30 -14.67 10.97
N ILE A 855 -9.15 -15.41 9.86
CA ILE A 855 -9.18 -16.88 9.88
C ILE A 855 -8.09 -17.42 10.81
N GLY A 856 -6.86 -16.93 10.67
CA GLY A 856 -5.76 -17.39 11.52
C GLY A 856 -6.01 -17.12 13.01
N ILE A 857 -6.50 -15.92 13.35
CA ILE A 857 -6.90 -15.60 14.74
C ILE A 857 -7.96 -16.59 15.23
N PHE A 858 -9.02 -16.82 14.44
CA PHE A 858 -10.07 -17.77 14.80
C PHE A 858 -9.53 -19.19 15.01
N LEU A 859 -8.72 -19.70 14.08
CA LEU A 859 -8.12 -21.04 14.18
C LEU A 859 -7.23 -21.20 15.41
N SER A 860 -6.51 -20.15 15.81
CA SER A 860 -5.67 -20.21 17.01
C SER A 860 -6.47 -20.31 18.31
N MET A 861 -7.74 -19.89 18.33
CA MET A 861 -8.60 -19.94 19.52
C MET A 861 -9.34 -21.28 19.68
N ILE A 862 -9.23 -22.19 18.70
CA ILE A 862 -9.89 -23.50 18.77
C ILE A 862 -9.24 -24.31 19.91
N PRO A 863 -10.02 -24.82 20.88
CA PRO A 863 -9.49 -25.66 21.95
C PRO A 863 -8.81 -26.91 21.37
N PHE A 864 -7.63 -27.24 21.90
CA PHE A 864 -6.89 -28.43 21.48
C PHE A 864 -6.25 -29.12 22.68
N ASP A 865 -6.34 -30.46 22.68
CA ASP A 865 -5.63 -31.32 23.62
C ASP A 865 -4.26 -31.67 23.04
N ASN A 866 -3.22 -31.06 23.63
CA ASN A 866 -1.82 -31.14 23.19
C ASN A 866 -1.28 -32.58 23.00
N ASP A 867 -1.90 -33.57 23.64
CA ASP A 867 -1.35 -34.93 23.77
C ASP A 867 -1.77 -35.92 22.66
N THR A 868 -2.51 -35.48 21.63
CA THR A 868 -3.20 -36.45 20.74
C THR A 868 -2.71 -36.49 19.28
N ILE A 869 -2.14 -35.40 18.74
CA ILE A 869 -1.83 -35.33 17.29
C ILE A 869 -0.42 -34.79 17.05
N HIS A 870 0.54 -35.71 16.98
CA HIS A 870 1.88 -35.42 16.46
C HIS A 870 1.95 -35.66 14.95
N MET A 871 2.92 -34.98 14.33
CA MET A 871 3.28 -35.11 12.93
C MET A 871 4.80 -35.15 12.86
N ASN A 872 5.36 -36.14 12.18
CA ASN A 872 6.79 -36.35 12.02
C ASN A 872 7.14 -36.26 10.54
N PHE A 873 8.33 -35.76 10.22
CA PHE A 873 8.84 -35.80 8.86
C PHE A 873 9.59 -37.10 8.63
N ILE A 874 9.06 -37.98 7.79
CA ILE A 874 9.66 -39.28 7.48
C ILE A 874 10.08 -39.27 6.01
N PHE A 875 11.39 -39.26 5.77
CA PHE A 875 11.93 -39.43 4.42
C PHE A 875 11.84 -40.91 4.00
N LYS A 876 11.10 -41.21 2.93
CA LYS A 876 11.11 -42.54 2.27
C LYS A 876 11.34 -42.39 0.77
N TYR A 877 12.19 -43.26 0.21
CA TYR A 877 12.42 -43.30 -1.24
C TYR A 877 11.13 -43.60 -2.03
N GLU A 878 10.20 -44.35 -1.45
CA GLU A 878 8.89 -44.68 -2.03
C GLU A 878 8.04 -43.44 -2.35
N TYR A 879 8.27 -42.31 -1.66
CA TYR A 879 7.54 -41.07 -1.90
C TYR A 879 8.04 -40.31 -3.13
N LEU A 880 9.26 -40.57 -3.59
CA LEU A 880 9.86 -39.83 -4.71
C LEU A 880 9.12 -40.06 -6.03
N ILE A 881 8.85 -41.32 -6.39
CA ILE A 881 8.23 -41.66 -7.68
C ILE A 881 6.82 -41.06 -7.80
N PRO A 882 5.89 -41.26 -6.84
CA PRO A 882 4.57 -40.64 -6.89
C PRO A 882 4.63 -39.11 -6.95
N SER A 883 5.58 -38.47 -6.27
CA SER A 883 5.77 -37.02 -6.30
C SER A 883 6.17 -36.53 -7.69
N LEU A 884 7.14 -37.19 -8.33
CA LEU A 884 7.58 -36.85 -9.68
C LEU A 884 6.45 -37.08 -10.70
N LEU A 885 5.70 -38.17 -10.57
CA LEU A 885 4.54 -38.45 -11.42
C LEU A 885 3.47 -37.35 -11.29
N PHE A 886 3.15 -36.93 -10.07
CA PHE A 886 2.25 -35.80 -9.85
C PHE A 886 2.80 -34.50 -10.45
N GLY A 887 4.11 -34.26 -10.32
CA GLY A 887 4.79 -33.15 -10.96
C GLY A 887 4.59 -33.10 -12.48
N PHE A 888 4.71 -34.25 -13.16
CA PHE A 888 4.43 -34.35 -14.59
C PHE A 888 2.97 -34.06 -14.94
N ILE A 889 2.02 -34.58 -14.15
CA ILE A 889 0.58 -34.32 -14.33
C ILE A 889 0.28 -32.82 -14.21
N ALA A 890 0.77 -32.17 -13.15
CA ALA A 890 0.58 -30.74 -12.91
C ALA A 890 1.22 -29.89 -14.02
N THR A 891 2.41 -30.28 -14.50
CA THR A 891 3.12 -29.60 -15.59
C THR A 891 2.35 -29.68 -16.89
N PHE A 892 1.87 -30.88 -17.24
CA PHE A 892 1.04 -31.08 -18.42
C PHE A 892 -0.25 -30.26 -18.36
N ALA A 893 -0.84 -30.15 -17.18
CA ALA A 893 -2.05 -29.36 -16.97
C ALA A 893 -1.81 -27.84 -17.10
N LEU A 894 -0.76 -27.31 -16.45
CA LEU A 894 -0.61 -25.87 -16.21
C LEU A 894 0.37 -25.14 -17.14
N ALA A 895 1.26 -25.85 -17.84
CA ALA A 895 2.37 -25.24 -18.57
C ALA A 895 2.65 -25.82 -19.97
N ILE A 896 1.98 -26.91 -20.34
CA ILE A 896 2.05 -27.52 -21.69
C ILE A 896 0.72 -27.32 -22.41
N ASP A 897 0.79 -26.95 -23.69
CA ASP A 897 -0.39 -26.74 -24.52
C ASP A 897 -0.22 -27.14 -26.00
N PHE A 898 -1.30 -26.97 -26.76
CA PHE A 898 -1.48 -27.32 -28.16
C PHE A 898 -2.06 -26.10 -28.92
N PRO A 899 -1.22 -25.11 -29.28
CA PRO A 899 -1.65 -23.82 -29.81
C PRO A 899 -2.50 -23.94 -31.09
N GLU A 900 -2.25 -24.96 -31.90
CA GLU A 900 -2.95 -25.21 -33.17
C GLU A 900 -4.33 -25.86 -33.01
N SER A 901 -4.63 -26.42 -31.83
CA SER A 901 -5.90 -27.11 -31.59
C SER A 901 -7.02 -26.12 -31.31
N LYS A 902 -8.22 -26.39 -31.84
CA LYS A 902 -9.47 -25.66 -31.52
C LYS A 902 -10.30 -26.37 -30.44
N LYS A 903 -9.83 -27.50 -29.91
CA LYS A 903 -10.54 -28.28 -28.90
C LYS A 903 -10.53 -27.54 -27.55
N ARG A 904 -11.53 -27.81 -26.71
CA ARG A 904 -11.55 -27.30 -25.32
C ARG A 904 -10.31 -27.81 -24.57
N PHE A 905 -9.77 -26.98 -23.67
CA PHE A 905 -8.56 -27.26 -22.91
C PHE A 905 -7.31 -27.48 -23.77
N SER A 906 -7.10 -26.75 -24.87
CA SER A 906 -5.92 -27.00 -25.71
C SER A 906 -4.88 -25.89 -25.73
N ARG A 907 -5.17 -24.66 -25.28
CA ARG A 907 -4.27 -23.51 -25.35
C ARG A 907 -4.15 -22.79 -24.01
N LEU A 908 -2.92 -22.51 -23.62
CA LEU A 908 -2.56 -21.53 -22.59
C LEU A 908 -2.51 -20.14 -23.25
N SER A 909 -2.64 -19.06 -22.47
CA SER A 909 -2.63 -17.68 -23.01
C SER A 909 -1.32 -17.41 -23.76
N ASP A 910 -1.44 -16.89 -24.97
CA ASP A 910 -0.39 -16.15 -25.66
C ASP A 910 -0.56 -14.65 -25.42
#